data_AF-A0A4Y9Y751-F1
#
_entry.id   AF-A0A4Y9Y751-F1
#
_cell.length_a   1.000
_cell.length_b   1.000
_cell.length_c   1.000
_cell.angle_alpha   90.00
_cell.angle_beta   90.00
_cell.angle_gamma   90.00
#
_symmetry.space_group_name_H-M   'P 1'
#
loop_
_entity.id
_entity.type
_entity.pdbx_description
1 polymer ?
#
loop_
_entity_poly.entity_id
_entity_poly.type
_entity_poly.pdbx_seq_one_letter_code
_entity_poly.pdbx_strand_id
1 'polypeptide(L)'
;PKHGRASGEQFLSFLAENPHLQSLHLGDAGPTVTRQDAACEGLRLSLPSLRYLELKWCPTGLPFFLLSRLALPPTVRVKIWKCETDNISTHIRDFAVLEILPDSDATVPMPWLQDITELHLDVPFGTTLHALTSASGFSLALDHRDLDPVACPEAHFLSVFDRLPLSSVRHLHLGTFENDWPRPAYSMGTWRGLFDNVPDLRELTLLQSIPLESILSVLSTPYELEGTSGLRCPHLRTLNLYFSEDRPRVPSSVSELVQSRAQYGRPLDRLVVFCNSPVAREEATRDLLRLYVRSVFLIIDEQCLHAFGGPVKDLLSTSSLFKLQLERMIPVELLYAITRNISNDFEGRCTLRALRATSSLFYAPATPRLFSCIYLTKTDSSIQALASILAHPTFGSYVKELIYEDRELQGADEGKDNEDARKRTQSALLTVISNVLQAPSLTSITFAFDLHAYNVRTGPHLDMPITHSYRALLCALATSPSPPPKLTSLTFRNMHPICIPQSSHPSFTALLSHLTHLDLQICHTPFVPSEIQRFWCTTMFEILSLAQATLTTLALSSDEHTFMDYTGFSFEHLHFPRLRGLALSSMSLDAPVLRLEDFVLRHEATLRRLEMRECRLLQCSNDRFPARPWAEIFEGFVNALPELVELDIPPQPESWEPSDEEALTSFKAVVEARKSQRLLEV
;
A
#
# COMPACT_ATOMS: atom_id res chain seq x y z
N PRO A 1 15.00 27.57 -4.58
CA PRO A 1 14.90 28.69 -5.57
C PRO A 1 15.67 28.34 -6.86
N LYS A 2 15.35 28.99 -8.00
CA LYS A 2 16.06 28.89 -9.29
C LYS A 2 17.55 29.33 -9.24
N HIS A 3 18.03 29.80 -8.09
CA HIS A 3 19.42 30.18 -7.82
C HIS A 3 19.84 29.73 -6.40
N GLY A 4 20.57 28.62 -6.29
CA GLY A 4 21.32 28.20 -5.08
C GLY A 4 20.52 27.81 -3.82
N ARG A 5 21.13 26.99 -2.95
CA ARG A 5 20.69 26.76 -1.57
C ARG A 5 21.14 27.94 -0.70
N ALA A 6 20.33 28.39 0.27
CA ALA A 6 20.71 29.46 1.18
C ALA A 6 21.98 29.08 1.98
N SER A 7 22.85 30.04 2.28
CA SER A 7 23.96 29.81 3.22
C SER A 7 23.46 29.69 4.66
N GLY A 8 24.26 29.11 5.56
CA GLY A 8 23.97 29.06 7.00
C GLY A 8 23.68 30.44 7.59
N GLU A 9 24.43 31.48 7.21
CA GLU A 9 24.22 32.86 7.69
C GLU A 9 22.91 33.49 7.20
N GLN A 10 22.57 33.30 5.93
CA GLN A 10 21.29 33.76 5.39
C GLN A 10 20.12 33.09 6.12
N PHE A 11 20.27 31.81 6.47
CA PHE A 11 19.27 31.09 7.22
C PHE A 11 19.16 31.55 8.67
N LEU A 12 20.27 31.82 9.36
CA LEU A 12 20.25 32.40 10.71
C LEU A 12 19.63 33.81 10.70
N SER A 13 19.93 34.62 9.69
CA SER A 13 19.33 35.95 9.53
C SER A 13 17.81 35.86 9.38
N PHE A 14 17.33 34.91 8.57
CA PHE A 14 15.91 34.60 8.46
C PHE A 14 15.30 34.20 9.82
N LEU A 15 15.96 33.36 10.61
CA LEU A 15 15.45 32.99 11.94
C LEU A 15 15.44 34.18 12.91
N ALA A 16 16.43 35.07 12.84
CA ALA A 16 16.49 36.28 13.67
C ALA A 16 15.33 37.24 13.36
N GLU A 17 14.96 37.35 12.09
CA GLU A 17 13.84 38.18 11.63
C GLU A 17 12.48 37.59 12.01
N ASN A 18 12.43 36.33 12.46
CA ASN A 18 11.19 35.59 12.74
C ASN A 18 11.14 34.99 14.18
N PRO A 19 11.24 35.80 15.25
CA PRO A 19 11.26 35.29 16.63
C PRO A 19 9.94 34.63 17.11
N HIS A 20 8.85 34.84 16.35
CA HIS A 20 7.53 34.28 16.63
C HIS A 20 7.30 32.89 16.00
N LEU A 21 8.29 32.34 15.32
CA LEU A 21 8.18 31.05 14.64
C LEU A 21 7.82 29.94 15.65
N GLN A 22 6.68 29.27 15.42
CA GLN A 22 6.21 28.19 16.30
C GLN A 22 6.63 26.80 15.81
N SER A 23 6.84 26.63 14.51
CA SER A 23 7.27 25.36 13.91
C SER A 23 8.29 25.59 12.81
N LEU A 24 9.36 24.80 12.80
CA LEU A 24 10.39 24.80 11.75
C LEU A 24 10.55 23.39 11.19
N HIS A 25 10.28 23.19 9.90
CA HIS A 25 10.49 21.92 9.22
C HIS A 25 11.50 22.12 8.08
N LEU A 26 12.64 21.45 8.13
CA LEU A 26 13.67 21.46 7.09
C LEU A 26 13.74 20.08 6.45
N GLY A 27 13.56 19.98 5.14
CA GLY A 27 13.71 18.76 4.34
C GLY A 27 14.99 18.76 3.49
N ASP A 28 15.03 17.96 2.41
CA ASP A 28 16.16 17.75 1.47
C ASP A 28 16.87 19.02 0.96
N ALA A 29 16.21 20.17 1.04
CA ALA A 29 16.69 21.46 0.54
C ALA A 29 17.07 22.45 1.66
N GLY A 30 17.56 21.95 2.80
CA GLY A 30 18.12 22.79 3.88
C GLY A 30 19.30 23.66 3.43
N PRO A 31 19.67 24.69 4.23
CA PRO A 31 20.78 25.58 3.89
C PRO A 31 22.09 24.80 3.78
N THR A 32 22.98 25.28 2.92
CA THR A 32 24.33 24.74 2.77
C THR A 32 25.16 25.22 3.94
N VAL A 33 25.58 24.30 4.79
CA VAL A 33 26.46 24.56 5.93
C VAL A 33 27.84 24.03 5.58
N THR A 34 28.81 24.93 5.48
CA THR A 34 30.22 24.56 5.28
C THR A 34 30.87 24.20 6.63
N ARG A 35 32.02 23.51 6.61
CA ARG A 35 32.81 23.26 7.84
C ARG A 35 33.23 24.56 8.54
N GLN A 36 33.40 25.66 7.80
CA GLN A 36 33.73 26.97 8.37
C GLN A 36 32.54 27.58 9.12
N ASP A 37 31.32 27.41 8.62
CA ASP A 37 30.09 27.88 9.31
C ASP A 37 29.89 27.16 10.65
N ALA A 38 30.19 25.86 10.70
CA ALA A 38 30.11 25.05 11.91
C ALA A 38 31.20 25.37 12.95
N ALA A 39 32.36 25.86 12.51
CA ALA A 39 33.51 26.19 13.37
C ALA A 39 33.49 27.62 13.92
N CYS A 40 32.68 28.53 13.34
CA CYS A 40 32.57 29.88 13.87
C CYS A 40 31.80 29.87 15.21
N GLU A 41 32.41 30.35 16.29
CA GLU A 41 31.72 30.69 17.53
C GLU A 41 31.08 32.07 17.37
N GLY A 42 29.75 32.15 17.45
CA GLY A 42 29.06 33.43 17.33
C GLY A 42 27.61 33.38 17.78
N LEU A 43 27.03 34.57 17.97
CA LEU A 43 25.72 34.89 18.54
C LEU A 43 24.70 33.73 18.55
N ARG A 44 24.23 33.37 19.76
CA ARG A 44 23.10 32.46 19.95
C ARG A 44 21.79 33.20 19.71
N LEU A 45 20.99 32.67 18.80
CA LEU A 45 19.73 33.22 18.37
C LEU A 45 18.60 32.58 19.18
N SER A 46 17.86 33.38 19.92
CA SER A 46 16.75 32.89 20.74
C SER A 46 15.46 32.83 19.92
N LEU A 47 14.80 31.67 19.94
CA LEU A 47 13.49 31.46 19.30
C LEU A 47 12.45 31.11 20.37
N PRO A 48 12.00 32.09 21.19
CA PRO A 48 11.20 31.84 22.39
C PRO A 48 9.83 31.19 22.11
N SER A 49 9.30 31.35 20.89
CA SER A 49 8.00 30.83 20.51
C SER A 49 8.05 29.44 19.86
N LEU A 50 9.24 28.88 19.64
CA LEU A 50 9.41 27.63 18.90
C LEU A 50 8.89 26.46 19.72
N ARG A 51 7.91 25.75 19.15
CA ARG A 51 7.29 24.57 19.75
C ARG A 51 7.69 23.28 19.05
N TYR A 52 8.09 23.34 17.78
CA TYR A 52 8.44 22.17 16.99
C TYR A 52 9.59 22.47 16.01
N LEU A 53 10.56 21.57 15.95
CA LEU A 53 11.72 21.61 15.05
C LEU A 53 11.90 20.23 14.43
N GLU A 54 11.77 20.11 13.11
CA GLU A 54 11.98 18.87 12.37
C GLU A 54 13.05 19.04 11.29
N LEU A 55 14.07 18.20 11.32
CA LEU A 55 15.18 18.15 10.38
C LEU A 55 15.14 16.82 9.63
N LYS A 56 14.57 16.80 8.42
CA LYS A 56 14.50 15.67 7.50
C LYS A 56 15.61 15.76 6.45
N TRP A 57 16.33 14.64 6.24
CA TRP A 57 17.28 14.48 5.14
C TRP A 57 18.32 15.62 5.03
N CYS A 58 18.77 16.11 6.18
CA CYS A 58 19.69 17.24 6.25
C CYS A 58 21.14 16.78 6.04
N PRO A 59 22.01 17.60 5.39
CA PRO A 59 23.44 17.33 5.35
C PRO A 59 24.01 17.22 6.77
N THR A 60 25.00 16.34 6.98
CA THR A 60 25.57 15.97 8.29
C THR A 60 26.03 17.17 9.16
N GLY A 61 26.35 18.33 8.58
CA GLY A 61 26.74 19.52 9.32
C GLY A 61 25.59 20.43 9.80
N LEU A 62 24.39 20.31 9.23
CA LEU A 62 23.29 21.24 9.47
C LEU A 62 22.69 21.14 10.89
N PRO A 63 22.43 19.93 11.44
CA PRO A 63 21.91 19.82 12.81
C PRO A 63 22.84 20.44 13.85
N PHE A 64 24.15 20.19 13.74
CA PHE A 64 25.15 20.74 14.66
C PHE A 64 25.22 22.27 14.57
N PHE A 65 25.22 22.80 13.34
CA PHE A 65 25.20 24.25 13.10
C PHE A 65 23.96 24.91 13.72
N LEU A 66 22.77 24.33 13.57
CA LEU A 66 21.56 24.90 14.17
C LEU A 66 21.55 24.77 15.70
N LEU A 67 21.92 23.61 16.24
CA LEU A 67 21.90 23.37 17.69
C LEU A 67 22.96 24.18 18.44
N SER A 68 24.10 24.47 17.83
CA SER A 68 25.12 25.35 18.42
C SER A 68 24.73 26.84 18.39
N ARG A 69 23.89 27.24 17.43
CA ARG A 69 23.51 28.64 17.19
C ARG A 69 22.12 29.03 17.68
N LEU A 70 21.26 28.09 18.03
CA LEU A 70 19.91 28.37 18.53
C LEU A 70 19.81 28.18 20.05
N ALA A 71 19.24 29.17 20.76
CA ALA A 71 18.77 29.02 22.12
C ALA A 71 17.32 28.57 22.11
N LEU A 72 17.12 27.25 22.17
CA LEU A 72 15.81 26.60 22.10
C LEU A 72 15.03 26.71 23.43
N PRO A 73 13.71 26.95 23.40
CA PRO A 73 12.86 26.89 24.59
C PRO A 73 12.82 25.47 25.18
N PRO A 74 12.68 25.31 26.50
CA PRO A 74 12.58 23.98 27.12
C PRO A 74 11.36 23.17 26.61
N THR A 75 10.33 23.85 26.11
CA THR A 75 9.10 23.24 25.59
C THR A 75 9.17 22.81 24.14
N VAL A 76 10.29 23.05 23.43
CA VAL A 76 10.37 22.72 22.00
C VAL A 76 10.49 21.21 21.79
N ARG A 77 9.78 20.69 20.80
CA ARG A 77 9.94 19.30 20.33
C ARG A 77 10.93 19.29 19.18
N VAL A 78 11.97 18.46 19.26
CA VAL A 78 12.98 18.33 18.19
C VAL A 78 12.93 16.92 17.59
N LYS A 79 12.84 16.83 16.26
CA LYS A 79 12.90 15.58 15.50
C LYS A 79 13.97 15.67 14.43
N ILE A 80 14.94 14.77 14.45
CA ILE A 80 16.03 14.73 13.46
C ILE A 80 15.98 13.36 12.80
N TRP A 81 15.97 13.36 11.46
CA TRP A 81 15.95 12.14 10.67
C TRP A 81 17.31 11.97 9.99
N LYS A 82 17.96 10.82 10.19
CA LYS A 82 19.19 10.44 9.49
C LYS A 82 18.85 10.13 8.02
N CYS A 83 19.72 10.56 7.10
CA CYS A 83 19.66 10.12 5.72
C CYS A 83 20.56 8.89 5.57
N GLU A 84 20.00 7.80 5.05
CA GLU A 84 20.80 6.80 4.36
C GLU A 84 20.76 7.14 2.89
N THR A 85 21.93 7.30 2.29
CA THR A 85 22.04 7.37 0.84
C THR A 85 22.71 6.10 0.36
N ASP A 86 21.91 5.16 -0.12
CA ASP A 86 22.39 4.20 -1.10
C ASP A 86 22.51 4.93 -2.46
N ASN A 87 23.67 4.72 -3.11
CA ASN A 87 24.06 5.20 -4.44
C ASN A 87 24.42 6.70 -4.61
N ILE A 88 25.64 7.04 -4.20
CA ILE A 88 26.56 7.80 -5.06
C ILE A 88 27.84 6.98 -5.19
N SER A 89 27.92 6.20 -6.28
CA SER A 89 29.16 5.62 -6.73
C SER A 89 30.09 6.75 -7.18
N THR A 90 31.36 6.63 -6.77
CA THR A 90 32.55 7.37 -7.19
C THR A 90 32.82 8.75 -6.54
N HIS A 91 34.02 8.81 -5.93
CA HIS A 91 34.75 9.98 -5.42
C HIS A 91 34.33 10.54 -4.05
N ILE A 92 35.06 10.15 -3.00
CA ILE A 92 36.12 10.97 -2.35
C ILE A 92 36.66 10.17 -1.16
N ARG A 93 37.97 9.89 -1.19
CA ARG A 93 38.78 9.55 -0.01
C ARG A 93 38.97 10.82 0.82
N ASP A 94 38.99 10.64 2.13
CA ASP A 94 39.32 11.62 3.18
C ASP A 94 38.17 12.55 3.63
N PHE A 95 37.60 12.32 4.83
CA PHE A 95 37.86 13.12 6.04
C PHE A 95 36.77 12.98 7.13
N ALA A 96 37.27 12.75 8.36
CA ALA A 96 36.76 13.14 9.69
C ALA A 96 35.53 12.41 10.25
N VAL A 97 35.82 11.33 10.98
CA VAL A 97 35.03 10.84 12.11
C VAL A 97 35.06 11.90 13.21
N LEU A 98 33.91 12.28 13.76
CA LEU A 98 33.85 13.04 15.02
C LEU A 98 33.72 12.03 16.17
N GLU A 99 34.85 11.64 16.73
CA GLU A 99 34.91 10.95 18.03
C GLU A 99 34.53 11.95 19.13
N ILE A 100 33.45 11.72 19.86
CA ILE A 100 33.38 12.16 21.26
C ILE A 100 34.06 11.06 22.07
N LEU A 101 35.38 11.09 22.11
CA LEU A 101 36.08 10.45 23.22
C LEU A 101 35.76 11.28 24.47
N PRO A 102 35.38 10.65 25.60
CA PRO A 102 35.48 11.34 26.87
C PRO A 102 36.98 11.61 27.06
N ASP A 103 37.41 12.84 26.84
CA ASP A 103 38.57 13.33 27.56
C ASP A 103 38.23 13.14 29.05
N SER A 104 39.09 12.43 29.79
CA SER A 104 38.83 12.11 31.20
C SER A 104 38.63 13.36 32.06
N ASP A 105 39.00 14.54 31.53
CA ASP A 105 38.93 15.82 32.20
C ASP A 105 37.90 16.81 31.60
N ALA A 106 37.19 16.47 30.51
CA ALA A 106 36.20 17.38 29.90
C ALA A 106 34.79 17.20 30.49
N THR A 107 34.37 18.14 31.34
CA THR A 107 33.00 18.22 31.85
C THR A 107 32.04 18.73 30.77
N VAL A 108 31.09 17.90 30.34
CA VAL A 108 29.89 18.35 29.59
C VAL A 108 29.16 19.37 30.46
N PRO A 109 28.71 20.53 29.92
CA PRO A 109 27.93 21.48 30.71
C PRO A 109 26.63 20.81 31.17
N MET A 110 26.56 20.48 32.46
CA MET A 110 25.45 19.79 33.13
C MET A 110 24.06 20.48 33.17
N PRO A 111 23.85 21.80 32.93
CA PRO A 111 22.53 22.40 33.18
C PRO A 111 21.41 21.98 32.21
N TRP A 112 21.70 21.30 31.10
CA TRP A 112 20.68 20.91 30.11
C TRP A 112 20.02 19.56 30.38
N LEU A 113 20.54 18.76 31.32
CA LEU A 113 20.10 17.38 31.57
C LEU A 113 19.25 17.22 32.85
N GLN A 114 18.94 18.31 33.55
CA GLN A 114 18.00 18.27 34.66
C GLN A 114 16.56 18.19 34.10
N ASP A 115 15.71 17.34 34.68
CA ASP A 115 14.28 17.13 34.31
C ASP A 115 13.98 16.31 33.03
N ILE A 116 14.85 15.35 32.69
CA ILE A 116 14.64 14.42 31.56
C ILE A 116 13.58 13.36 31.93
N THR A 117 12.32 13.60 31.60
CA THR A 117 11.26 12.59 31.79
C THR A 117 11.29 11.48 30.74
N GLU A 118 12.00 11.73 29.65
CA GLU A 118 12.08 10.88 28.46
C GLU A 118 13.49 11.03 27.86
N LEU A 119 14.28 9.96 27.91
CA LEU A 119 15.64 9.95 27.38
C LEU A 119 15.71 9.10 26.12
N HIS A 120 16.26 9.68 25.06
CA HIS A 120 16.55 9.02 23.79
C HIS A 120 18.07 8.87 23.64
N LEU A 121 18.56 7.63 23.65
CA LEU A 121 19.97 7.32 23.43
C LEU A 121 20.12 6.66 22.07
N ASP A 122 20.70 7.36 21.11
CA ASP A 122 21.10 6.81 19.82
C ASP A 122 22.62 6.56 19.89
N VAL A 123 23.04 5.30 19.99
CA VAL A 123 24.46 4.96 20.16
C VAL A 123 24.91 3.98 19.08
N PRO A 124 25.45 4.46 17.95
CA PRO A 124 26.69 3.92 17.41
C PRO A 124 27.85 4.54 18.23
N PHE A 125 29.03 3.93 18.26
CA PHE A 125 30.16 4.60 18.94
C PHE A 125 30.51 5.92 18.21
N GLY A 126 30.12 7.03 18.86
CA GLY A 126 29.98 8.39 18.33
C GLY A 126 28.69 9.04 18.88
N THR A 127 28.65 9.29 20.19
CA THR A 127 27.45 9.60 20.99
C THR A 127 26.66 10.83 20.51
N THR A 128 25.41 10.63 20.06
CA THR A 128 24.41 11.72 20.01
C THR A 128 23.32 11.44 21.05
N LEU A 129 23.34 12.23 22.13
CA LEU A 129 22.37 12.13 23.23
C LEU A 129 21.16 13.02 22.93
N HIS A 130 19.96 12.47 22.85
CA HIS A 130 18.74 13.24 22.68
C HIS A 130 17.94 13.24 24.00
N ALA A 131 17.97 14.37 24.71
CA ALA A 131 17.16 14.61 25.89
C ALA A 131 16.01 15.57 25.56
N LEU A 132 14.77 15.22 25.91
CA LEU A 132 13.61 16.12 25.77
C LEU A 132 12.93 16.30 27.15
N THR A 133 12.50 17.53 27.46
CA THR A 133 11.88 17.87 28.75
C THR A 133 10.34 17.88 28.72
N SER A 134 9.76 17.33 29.79
CA SER A 134 8.42 17.33 30.40
C SER A 134 7.07 17.51 29.65
N ALA A 135 6.97 17.97 28.40
CA ALA A 135 5.67 18.50 27.91
C ALA A 135 4.81 17.62 26.99
N SER A 136 5.26 16.45 26.52
CA SER A 136 4.39 15.60 25.68
C SER A 136 4.94 14.20 25.48
N GLY A 137 4.30 13.23 26.11
CA GLY A 137 4.70 11.83 26.02
C GLY A 137 4.65 11.30 24.59
N PHE A 138 5.78 10.78 24.13
CA PHE A 138 5.92 9.85 23.02
C PHE A 138 7.04 8.84 23.36
N SER A 139 7.53 8.10 22.36
CA SER A 139 8.25 6.83 22.51
C SER A 139 9.60 6.84 21.77
N LEU A 140 10.61 6.17 22.33
CA LEU A 140 11.94 5.94 21.73
C LEU A 140 11.94 4.71 20.79
N ALA A 141 12.83 4.66 19.79
CA ALA A 141 13.22 3.44 19.07
C ALA A 141 14.73 3.50 18.82
N LEU A 142 15.43 2.36 18.89
CA LEU A 142 16.86 2.25 18.56
C LEU A 142 17.00 1.67 17.15
N ASP A 143 17.88 2.23 16.33
CA ASP A 143 18.25 1.72 15.01
C ASP A 143 19.79 1.71 14.92
N HIS A 144 20.38 0.62 14.44
CA HIS A 144 21.83 0.43 14.34
C HIS A 144 22.20 0.21 12.89
N ARG A 145 22.94 1.14 12.29
CA ARG A 145 23.52 0.95 10.95
C ARG A 145 24.96 1.42 10.90
N ASP A 146 25.79 0.52 10.36
CA ASP A 146 27.20 0.66 10.00
C ASP A 146 28.22 0.73 11.14
N LEU A 147 28.59 -0.43 11.72
CA LEU A 147 29.96 -0.77 12.19
C LEU A 147 30.09 -2.22 12.73
N ASP A 148 31.33 -2.71 12.77
CA ASP A 148 31.75 -4.06 13.17
C ASP A 148 31.37 -4.39 14.65
N PRO A 149 30.64 -5.50 14.92
CA PRO A 149 30.09 -5.84 16.24
C PRO A 149 31.09 -6.10 17.38
N VAL A 150 32.39 -6.11 17.09
CA VAL A 150 33.44 -6.56 18.02
C VAL A 150 33.95 -5.44 18.96
N ALA A 151 33.57 -4.17 18.74
CA ALA A 151 34.32 -3.04 19.31
C ALA A 151 33.71 -2.33 20.55
N CYS A 152 32.64 -2.82 21.18
CA CYS A 152 32.07 -2.20 22.38
C CYS A 152 32.31 -3.01 23.66
N PRO A 153 33.28 -2.63 24.50
CA PRO A 153 33.40 -3.19 25.85
C PRO A 153 32.20 -2.79 26.71
N GLU A 154 31.63 -3.75 27.43
CA GLU A 154 30.56 -3.58 28.42
C GLU A 154 30.75 -2.38 29.37
N ALA A 155 32.01 -2.09 29.73
CA ALA A 155 32.39 -0.96 30.57
C ALA A 155 32.00 0.42 29.99
N HIS A 156 32.03 0.58 28.66
CA HIS A 156 31.65 1.84 28.02
C HIS A 156 30.15 2.08 28.06
N PHE A 157 29.35 1.02 27.84
CA PHE A 157 27.89 1.10 27.93
C PHE A 157 27.45 1.58 29.31
N LEU A 158 27.97 0.97 30.38
CA LEU A 158 27.67 1.36 31.76
C LEU A 158 28.10 2.80 32.09
N SER A 159 29.29 3.22 31.61
CA SER A 159 29.81 4.57 31.89
C SER A 159 28.95 5.71 31.35
N VAL A 160 28.16 5.44 30.30
CA VAL A 160 27.20 6.42 29.75
C VAL A 160 26.01 6.60 30.69
N PHE A 161 25.49 5.51 31.26
CA PHE A 161 24.34 5.56 32.16
C PHE A 161 24.67 6.13 33.53
N ASP A 162 25.87 5.85 34.05
CA ASP A 162 26.33 6.41 35.33
C ASP A 162 26.46 7.94 35.30
N ARG A 163 26.54 8.53 34.10
CA ARG A 163 26.69 9.98 33.88
C ARG A 163 25.37 10.70 33.59
N LEU A 164 24.27 9.98 33.45
CA LEU A 164 22.96 10.54 33.09
C LEU A 164 21.99 10.48 34.26
N PRO A 165 21.23 11.55 34.55
CA PRO A 165 20.19 11.52 35.57
C PRO A 165 18.95 10.78 35.06
N LEU A 166 19.02 9.46 34.95
CA LEU A 166 17.97 8.60 34.39
C LEU A 166 16.75 8.40 35.30
N SER A 167 16.83 8.91 36.53
CA SER A 167 15.83 8.67 37.57
C SER A 167 14.39 9.02 37.16
N SER A 168 14.23 9.97 36.23
CA SER A 168 12.93 10.47 35.75
C SER A 168 12.41 9.77 34.48
N VAL A 169 13.15 8.83 33.90
CA VAL A 169 12.75 8.13 32.66
C VAL A 169 11.53 7.24 32.92
N ARG A 170 10.45 7.47 32.16
CA ARG A 170 9.19 6.72 32.29
C ARG A 170 8.91 5.73 31.16
N HIS A 171 9.56 5.88 30.01
CA HIS A 171 9.36 5.01 28.85
C HIS A 171 10.74 4.63 28.31
N LEU A 172 10.97 3.33 28.09
CA LEU A 172 12.24 2.81 27.59
C LEU A 172 11.97 1.81 26.46
N HIS A 173 12.72 1.94 25.38
CA HIS A 173 12.62 1.06 24.22
C HIS A 173 14.01 0.53 23.91
N LEU A 174 14.14 -0.78 23.78
CA LEU A 174 15.40 -1.46 23.60
C LEU A 174 15.28 -2.41 22.39
N GLY A 175 16.13 -2.21 21.38
CA GLY A 175 16.38 -3.14 20.25
C GLY A 175 16.10 -2.52 18.89
N THR A 176 16.17 -3.33 17.83
CA THR A 176 15.99 -2.96 16.42
C THR A 176 15.02 -3.91 15.72
N PHE A 177 14.46 -3.51 14.58
CA PHE A 177 13.57 -4.33 13.75
C PHE A 177 14.29 -5.20 12.71
N GLU A 178 15.58 -4.98 12.47
CA GLU A 178 16.35 -5.74 11.47
C GLU A 178 16.88 -7.07 12.04
N ASN A 179 16.62 -8.17 11.33
CA ASN A 179 16.86 -9.54 11.79
C ASN A 179 18.32 -10.03 11.68
N ASP A 180 19.15 -9.38 10.88
CA ASP A 180 20.45 -9.93 10.45
C ASP A 180 21.65 -9.54 11.33
N TRP A 181 21.42 -8.82 12.43
CA TRP A 181 22.51 -8.27 13.25
C TRP A 181 22.89 -9.15 14.45
N PRO A 182 24.20 -9.27 14.76
CA PRO A 182 24.67 -10.02 15.93
C PRO A 182 24.21 -9.35 17.21
N ARG A 183 23.58 -10.17 18.06
CA ARG A 183 22.99 -9.74 19.33
C ARG A 183 24.09 -9.33 20.31
N PRO A 184 24.16 -8.06 20.76
CA PRO A 184 25.14 -7.67 21.75
C PRO A 184 24.88 -8.44 23.06
N ALA A 185 25.89 -9.19 23.50
CA ALA A 185 25.81 -10.04 24.69
C ALA A 185 26.16 -9.22 25.95
N TYR A 186 25.32 -8.25 26.29
CA TYR A 186 25.47 -7.54 27.57
C TYR A 186 25.22 -8.49 28.74
N SER A 187 26.08 -8.44 29.76
CA SER A 187 25.88 -9.27 30.94
C SER A 187 24.64 -8.84 31.73
N MET A 188 24.16 -9.74 32.58
CA MET A 188 23.10 -9.44 33.55
C MET A 188 23.46 -8.24 34.43
N GLY A 189 24.74 -8.03 34.75
CA GLY A 189 25.21 -6.90 35.56
C GLY A 189 24.99 -5.56 34.86
N THR A 190 25.12 -5.53 33.53
CA THR A 190 24.89 -4.32 32.74
C THR A 190 23.44 -3.92 32.69
N TRP A 191 22.55 -4.86 32.38
CA TRP A 191 21.11 -4.61 32.42
C TRP A 191 20.64 -4.21 33.82
N ARG A 192 21.24 -4.83 34.85
CA ARG A 192 21.00 -4.49 36.25
C ARG A 192 21.33 -3.02 36.53
N GLY A 193 22.53 -2.58 36.16
CA GLY A 193 22.94 -1.18 36.31
C GLY A 193 22.01 -0.21 35.57
N LEU A 194 21.59 -0.54 34.35
CA LEU A 194 20.61 0.27 33.61
C LEU A 194 19.30 0.44 34.39
N PHE A 195 18.68 -0.67 34.82
CA PHE A 195 17.38 -0.63 35.48
C PHE A 195 17.42 -0.09 36.92
N ASP A 196 18.58 -0.12 37.57
CA ASP A 196 18.79 0.58 38.86
C ASP A 196 18.73 2.10 38.68
N ASN A 197 19.17 2.60 37.53
CA ASN A 197 19.18 4.03 37.24
C ASN A 197 17.83 4.55 36.69
N VAL A 198 16.88 3.68 36.30
CA VAL A 198 15.52 4.06 35.83
C VAL A 198 14.37 3.56 36.74
N PRO A 199 14.34 3.91 38.03
CA PRO A 199 13.32 3.43 38.97
C PRO A 199 11.88 3.79 38.60
N ASP A 200 11.67 4.92 37.91
CA ASP A 200 10.35 5.43 37.53
C ASP A 200 9.81 4.89 36.20
N LEU A 201 10.47 3.88 35.62
CA LEU A 201 10.06 3.28 34.36
C LEU A 201 8.62 2.73 34.43
N ARG A 202 7.75 3.19 33.53
CA ARG A 202 6.33 2.81 33.42
C ARG A 202 6.02 1.93 32.22
N GLU A 203 6.78 2.07 31.14
CA GLU A 203 6.62 1.29 29.92
C GLU A 203 7.96 0.85 29.36
N LEU A 204 8.04 -0.44 29.00
CA LEU A 204 9.21 -1.04 28.39
C LEU A 204 8.82 -1.73 27.08
N THR A 205 9.54 -1.42 26.01
CA THR A 205 9.39 -2.10 24.72
C THR A 205 10.68 -2.81 24.36
N LEU A 206 10.61 -4.11 24.08
CA LEU A 206 11.74 -4.94 23.71
C LEU A 206 11.56 -5.46 22.28
N LEU A 207 12.50 -5.12 21.40
CA LEU A 207 12.53 -5.54 20.00
C LEU A 207 13.40 -6.79 19.78
N GLN A 208 13.32 -7.35 18.57
CA GLN A 208 13.75 -8.72 18.25
C GLN A 208 15.26 -8.96 18.43
N SER A 209 16.09 -7.92 18.29
CA SER A 209 17.56 -8.02 18.30
C SER A 209 18.20 -8.13 19.70
N ILE A 210 17.40 -8.03 20.78
CA ILE A 210 17.93 -8.00 22.14
C ILE A 210 17.85 -9.35 22.85
N PRO A 211 18.80 -9.67 23.76
CA PRO A 211 18.69 -10.82 24.64
C PRO A 211 17.54 -10.66 25.65
N LEU A 212 16.31 -10.87 25.18
CA LEU A 212 15.05 -10.80 25.94
C LEU A 212 15.14 -11.51 27.30
N GLU A 213 15.70 -12.72 27.32
CA GLU A 213 15.83 -13.54 28.52
C GLU A 213 16.62 -12.82 29.63
N SER A 214 17.73 -12.18 29.28
CA SER A 214 18.58 -11.49 30.25
C SER A 214 17.86 -10.30 30.87
N ILE A 215 17.18 -9.50 30.04
CA ILE A 215 16.42 -8.33 30.52
C ILE A 215 15.25 -8.76 31.39
N LEU A 216 14.45 -9.72 30.92
CA LEU A 216 13.28 -10.20 31.64
C LEU A 216 13.69 -10.87 32.97
N SER A 217 14.81 -11.60 32.98
CA SER A 217 15.38 -12.16 34.20
C SER A 217 15.79 -11.06 35.18
N VAL A 218 16.50 -10.00 34.74
CA VAL A 218 16.86 -8.86 35.62
C VAL A 218 15.63 -8.20 36.22
N LEU A 219 14.58 -7.97 35.42
CA LEU A 219 13.33 -7.36 35.90
C LEU A 219 12.53 -8.28 36.83
N SER A 220 12.73 -9.59 36.74
CA SER A 220 12.06 -10.59 37.58
C SER A 220 12.79 -10.83 38.90
N THR A 221 14.12 -10.63 38.93
CA THR A 221 14.93 -10.83 40.15
C THR A 221 14.64 -9.75 41.19
N PRO A 222 14.35 -10.13 42.45
CA PRO A 222 14.19 -9.17 43.53
C PRO A 222 15.45 -8.31 43.69
N TYR A 223 15.26 -7.02 43.93
CA TYR A 223 16.31 -6.12 44.36
C TYR A 223 16.38 -6.12 45.88
N GLU A 224 17.49 -6.60 46.43
CA GLU A 224 17.78 -6.50 47.86
C GLU A 224 18.56 -5.20 48.11
N LEU A 225 17.85 -4.16 48.56
CA LEU A 225 18.49 -2.96 49.10
C LEU A 225 18.08 -2.81 50.56
N GLU A 226 19.07 -2.75 51.45
CA GLU A 226 18.89 -2.44 52.87
C GLU A 226 17.83 -3.28 53.61
N GLY A 227 17.70 -4.57 53.26
CA GLY A 227 16.80 -5.50 53.92
C GLY A 227 15.33 -5.42 53.47
N THR A 228 15.02 -4.66 52.42
CA THR A 228 13.71 -4.71 51.76
C THR A 228 13.84 -5.35 50.38
N SER A 229 13.08 -6.43 50.14
CA SER A 229 12.98 -7.04 48.81
C SER A 229 11.98 -6.26 47.97
N GLY A 230 12.47 -5.63 46.91
CA GLY A 230 11.67 -4.84 45.96
C GLY A 230 11.75 -5.37 44.53
N LEU A 231 10.82 -4.95 43.68
CA LEU A 231 10.94 -5.14 42.23
C LEU A 231 11.81 -4.03 41.64
N ARG A 232 12.65 -4.38 40.65
CA ARG A 232 13.26 -3.39 39.76
C ARG A 232 12.17 -2.75 38.90
N CYS A 233 12.25 -1.44 38.72
CA CYS A 233 11.20 -0.66 38.04
C CYS A 233 9.81 -0.96 38.64
N PRO A 234 9.55 -0.62 39.92
CA PRO A 234 8.29 -0.93 40.58
C PRO A 234 7.08 -0.27 39.90
N HIS A 235 7.31 0.76 39.09
CA HIS A 235 6.29 1.50 38.35
C HIS A 235 6.00 0.95 36.96
N LEU A 236 6.66 -0.12 36.50
CA LEU A 236 6.44 -0.71 35.19
C LEU A 236 5.03 -1.29 35.09
N ARG A 237 4.22 -0.76 34.17
CA ARG A 237 2.82 -1.12 33.95
C ARG A 237 2.59 -1.74 32.58
N THR A 238 3.42 -1.39 31.60
CA THR A 238 3.26 -1.85 30.21
C THR A 238 4.54 -2.49 29.71
N LEU A 239 4.41 -3.68 29.13
CA LEU A 239 5.49 -4.40 28.48
C LEU A 239 5.08 -4.75 27.06
N ASN A 240 5.86 -4.30 26.08
CA ASN A 240 5.67 -4.60 24.66
C ASN A 240 6.83 -5.50 24.18
N LEU A 241 6.52 -6.66 23.62
CA LEU A 241 7.51 -7.65 23.19
C LEU A 241 7.34 -7.95 21.70
N TYR A 242 8.42 -7.86 20.93
CA TYR A 242 8.43 -8.21 19.51
C TYR A 242 9.29 -9.46 19.31
N PHE A 243 8.71 -10.49 18.72
CA PHE A 243 9.38 -11.76 18.43
C PHE A 243 9.64 -11.91 16.93
N SER A 244 10.86 -12.34 16.58
CA SER A 244 11.19 -12.75 15.21
C SER A 244 10.53 -14.08 14.87
N GLU A 245 10.40 -14.37 13.57
CA GLU A 245 9.79 -15.60 13.06
C GLU A 245 10.50 -16.88 13.57
N ASP A 246 11.80 -16.78 13.87
CA ASP A 246 12.64 -17.89 14.33
C ASP A 246 12.36 -18.34 15.76
N ARG A 247 11.56 -17.60 16.54
CA ARG A 247 11.17 -17.98 17.89
C ARG A 247 9.69 -18.39 17.91
N PRO A 248 9.38 -19.70 17.77
CA PRO A 248 8.01 -20.17 17.71
C PRO A 248 7.30 -20.18 19.07
N ARG A 249 7.92 -19.64 20.14
CA ARG A 249 7.38 -19.68 21.51
C ARG A 249 7.70 -18.41 22.28
N VAL A 250 6.79 -18.01 23.17
CA VAL A 250 7.05 -16.95 24.15
C VAL A 250 8.02 -17.48 25.21
N PRO A 251 9.11 -16.75 25.53
CA PRO A 251 10.02 -17.08 26.62
C PRO A 251 9.33 -17.35 27.95
N SER A 252 9.77 -18.36 28.68
CA SER A 252 9.28 -18.62 30.05
C SER A 252 9.54 -17.44 30.99
N SER A 253 10.61 -16.67 30.74
CA SER A 253 10.93 -15.46 31.49
C SER A 253 9.86 -14.37 31.43
N VAL A 254 9.02 -14.33 30.39
CA VAL A 254 7.86 -13.42 30.34
C VAL A 254 6.84 -13.83 31.42
N SER A 255 6.54 -15.12 31.52
CA SER A 255 5.64 -15.67 32.53
C SER A 255 6.19 -15.49 33.94
N GLU A 256 7.50 -15.70 34.13
CA GLU A 256 8.19 -15.46 35.41
C GLU A 256 8.12 -13.99 35.83
N LEU A 257 8.33 -13.05 34.90
CA LEU A 257 8.21 -11.62 35.18
C LEU A 257 6.79 -11.25 35.60
N VAL A 258 5.79 -11.71 34.85
CA VAL A 258 4.37 -11.46 35.16
C VAL A 258 4.01 -12.03 36.53
N GLN A 259 4.44 -13.25 36.84
CA GLN A 259 4.19 -13.87 38.15
C GLN A 259 4.89 -13.14 39.29
N SER A 260 6.19 -12.86 39.15
CA SER A 260 6.97 -12.12 40.14
C SER A 260 6.28 -10.79 40.44
N ARG A 261 5.97 -10.00 39.40
CA ARG A 261 5.28 -8.71 39.57
C ARG A 261 3.92 -8.82 40.27
N ALA A 262 3.15 -9.86 39.96
CA ALA A 262 1.88 -10.12 40.63
C ALA A 262 2.06 -10.48 42.12
N GLN A 263 3.05 -11.30 42.46
CA GLN A 263 3.36 -11.69 43.85
C GLN A 263 3.73 -10.50 44.73
N TYR A 264 4.44 -9.51 44.17
CA TYR A 264 4.77 -8.25 44.86
C TYR A 264 3.65 -7.19 44.79
N GLY A 265 2.44 -7.55 44.34
CA GLY A 265 1.29 -6.64 44.31
C GLY A 265 1.38 -5.52 43.26
N ARG A 266 2.22 -5.69 42.24
CA ARG A 266 2.45 -4.71 41.16
C ARG A 266 2.28 -5.35 39.77
N PRO A 267 1.11 -5.98 39.46
CA PRO A 267 0.90 -6.62 38.17
C PRO A 267 1.02 -5.63 37.01
N LEU A 268 1.37 -6.15 35.82
CA LEU A 268 1.33 -5.35 34.59
C LEU A 268 -0.13 -5.03 34.25
N ASP A 269 -0.39 -3.77 33.91
CA ASP A 269 -1.69 -3.35 33.37
C ASP A 269 -1.87 -3.86 31.93
N ARG A 270 -0.76 -3.93 31.16
CA ARG A 270 -0.78 -4.30 29.74
C ARG A 270 0.44 -5.11 29.34
N LEU A 271 0.21 -6.22 28.65
CA LEU A 271 1.23 -7.00 27.95
C LEU A 271 0.87 -7.08 26.46
N VAL A 272 1.74 -6.57 25.59
CA VAL A 272 1.56 -6.66 24.14
C VAL A 272 2.63 -7.58 23.58
N VAL A 273 2.20 -8.62 22.88
CA VAL A 273 3.09 -9.58 22.24
C VAL A 273 2.86 -9.55 20.73
N PHE A 274 3.87 -9.12 20.00
CA PHE A 274 3.92 -9.18 18.54
C PHE A 274 4.63 -10.48 18.16
N CYS A 275 3.90 -11.40 17.55
CA CYS A 275 4.47 -12.67 17.11
C CYS A 275 3.81 -13.16 15.83
N ASN A 276 4.65 -13.41 14.82
CA ASN A 276 4.21 -13.93 13.52
C ASN A 276 3.95 -15.44 13.57
N SER A 277 4.46 -16.16 14.58
CA SER A 277 4.30 -17.61 14.72
C SER A 277 2.90 -18.00 15.23
N PRO A 278 2.15 -18.86 14.51
CA PRO A 278 0.86 -19.39 14.96
C PRO A 278 0.97 -20.24 16.24
N VAL A 279 2.10 -20.93 16.43
CA VAL A 279 2.35 -21.80 17.60
C VAL A 279 2.56 -20.95 18.85
N ALA A 280 3.40 -19.91 18.73
CA ALA A 280 3.62 -18.95 19.81
C ALA A 280 2.31 -18.25 20.21
N ARG A 281 1.44 -17.97 19.24
CA ARG A 281 0.13 -17.35 19.47
C ARG A 281 -0.75 -18.20 20.37
N GLU A 282 -0.86 -19.49 20.07
CA GLU A 282 -1.71 -20.39 20.85
C GLU A 282 -1.15 -20.61 22.27
N GLU A 283 0.17 -20.73 22.40
CA GLU A 283 0.87 -20.90 23.68
C GLU A 283 0.79 -19.62 24.53
N ALA A 284 1.06 -18.44 23.95
CA ALA A 284 0.91 -17.14 24.59
C ALA A 284 -0.51 -16.95 25.13
N THR A 285 -1.52 -17.28 24.31
CA THR A 285 -2.93 -17.16 24.72
C THR A 285 -3.25 -18.13 25.84
N ARG A 286 -2.74 -19.37 25.81
CA ARG A 286 -3.08 -20.40 26.78
C ARG A 286 -2.41 -20.17 28.14
N ASP A 287 -1.17 -19.73 28.15
CA ASP A 287 -0.35 -19.65 29.36
C ASP A 287 -0.35 -18.25 29.98
N LEU A 288 -0.35 -17.18 29.19
CA LEU A 288 -0.35 -15.80 29.73
C LEU A 288 -1.73 -15.34 30.20
N LEU A 289 -2.83 -15.81 29.58
CA LEU A 289 -4.19 -15.49 30.05
C LEU A 289 -4.53 -16.13 31.40
N ARG A 290 -3.75 -17.12 31.84
CA ARG A 290 -3.89 -17.71 33.19
C ARG A 290 -3.23 -16.85 34.27
N LEU A 291 -2.44 -15.85 33.89
CA LEU A 291 -1.61 -15.06 34.79
C LEU A 291 -2.17 -13.63 34.92
N TYR A 292 -1.85 -12.99 36.04
CA TYR A 292 -2.43 -11.74 36.58
C TYR A 292 -2.19 -10.46 35.74
N VAL A 293 -2.36 -10.48 34.42
CA VAL A 293 -2.32 -9.29 33.56
C VAL A 293 -3.74 -8.84 33.27
N ARG A 294 -4.00 -7.53 33.36
CA ARG A 294 -5.35 -6.98 33.09
C ARG A 294 -5.75 -7.04 31.62
N SER A 295 -4.79 -6.94 30.70
CA SER A 295 -5.02 -7.00 29.26
C SER A 295 -3.83 -7.61 28.51
N VAL A 296 -4.12 -8.54 27.60
CA VAL A 296 -3.15 -9.18 26.70
C VAL A 296 -3.57 -8.90 25.27
N PHE A 297 -2.66 -8.33 24.47
CA PHE A 297 -2.90 -8.04 23.05
C PHE A 297 -1.93 -8.84 22.18
N LEU A 298 -2.46 -9.48 21.15
CA LEU A 298 -1.71 -10.22 20.13
C LEU A 298 -1.92 -9.55 18.78
N ILE A 299 -0.84 -9.07 18.16
CA ILE A 299 -0.87 -8.35 16.88
C ILE A 299 -0.22 -9.22 15.80
N ILE A 300 -0.84 -9.28 14.62
CA ILE A 300 -0.68 -10.37 13.63
C ILE A 300 0.07 -9.95 12.36
N ASP A 301 0.48 -8.69 12.19
CA ASP A 301 1.13 -8.25 10.95
C ASP A 301 2.00 -7.00 11.13
N GLU A 302 3.25 -7.02 10.64
CA GLU A 302 4.15 -5.86 10.61
C GLU A 302 3.68 -4.80 9.60
N GLN A 303 2.95 -5.18 8.54
CA GLN A 303 2.43 -4.23 7.55
C GLN A 303 1.37 -3.29 8.14
N CYS A 304 0.68 -3.72 9.20
CA CYS A 304 -0.26 -2.88 9.95
C CYS A 304 0.42 -1.77 10.76
N LEU A 305 1.73 -1.86 11.05
CA LEU A 305 2.47 -0.84 11.81
C LEU A 305 2.97 0.31 10.93
N HIS A 306 3.45 0.03 9.73
CA HIS A 306 4.00 1.06 8.84
C HIS A 306 2.93 1.97 8.21
N ALA A 307 1.70 1.47 8.06
CA ALA A 307 0.59 2.26 7.51
C ALA A 307 0.01 3.32 8.50
N PHE A 308 0.31 3.22 9.80
CA PHE A 308 -0.30 4.04 10.83
C PHE A 308 0.74 4.75 11.71
N GLY A 309 1.32 5.83 11.19
CA GLY A 309 2.25 6.72 11.91
C GLY A 309 1.60 7.60 12.99
N GLY A 310 0.69 7.05 13.80
CA GLY A 310 -0.04 7.76 14.88
C GLY A 310 -0.10 6.97 16.19
N PRO A 311 -0.45 7.60 17.33
CA PRO A 311 -0.50 6.94 18.63
C PRO A 311 -1.54 5.80 18.65
N VAL A 312 -1.10 4.61 19.08
CA VAL A 312 -1.86 3.34 19.22
C VAL A 312 -3.15 3.46 20.05
N LYS A 313 -3.42 4.60 20.70
CA LYS A 313 -4.65 4.86 21.46
C LYS A 313 -5.92 4.83 20.59
N ASP A 314 -5.83 5.17 19.30
CA ASP A 314 -7.03 5.34 18.47
C ASP A 314 -7.52 4.03 17.80
N LEU A 315 -6.77 2.94 17.92
CA LEU A 315 -7.13 1.60 17.41
C LEU A 315 -7.95 0.75 18.41
N LEU A 316 -8.18 1.22 19.65
CA LEU A 316 -8.58 0.36 20.78
C LEU A 316 -10.03 0.52 21.28
N SER A 317 -10.96 1.09 20.51
CA SER A 317 -12.36 1.23 20.97
C SER A 317 -13.25 0.00 20.71
N THR A 318 -12.80 -1.01 19.97
CA THR A 318 -13.62 -2.20 19.68
C THR A 318 -12.79 -3.47 19.61
N SER A 319 -12.55 -4.13 20.75
CA SER A 319 -12.63 -5.60 20.84
C SER A 319 -12.21 -6.16 22.20
N SER A 320 -12.91 -7.23 22.58
CA SER A 320 -12.63 -8.21 23.64
C SER A 320 -13.03 -7.91 25.10
N LEU A 321 -14.35 -7.76 25.31
CA LEU A 321 -15.01 -8.13 26.58
C LEU A 321 -16.33 -8.94 26.40
N PHE A 322 -16.69 -9.33 25.17
CA PHE A 322 -18.06 -9.77 24.84
C PHE A 322 -18.26 -11.26 24.48
N LYS A 323 -17.29 -12.14 24.75
CA LYS A 323 -17.29 -13.51 24.18
C LYS A 323 -18.25 -14.53 24.82
N LEU A 324 -18.99 -14.21 25.87
CA LEU A 324 -19.83 -15.24 26.55
C LEU A 324 -21.32 -14.92 26.70
N GLN A 325 -21.80 -13.74 26.30
CA GLN A 325 -23.25 -13.45 26.36
C GLN A 325 -23.88 -12.90 25.07
N LEU A 326 -23.09 -12.41 24.09
CA LEU A 326 -23.67 -11.81 22.89
C LEU A 326 -23.96 -12.79 21.73
N GLU A 327 -23.45 -14.03 21.78
CA GLU A 327 -23.66 -15.03 20.71
C GLU A 327 -25.13 -15.40 20.48
N ARG A 328 -26.05 -14.98 21.35
CA ARG A 328 -27.50 -15.25 21.22
C ARG A 328 -28.35 -14.06 20.77
N MET A 329 -27.79 -12.89 20.46
CA MET A 329 -28.61 -11.68 20.22
C MET A 329 -28.32 -10.86 18.97
N ILE A 330 -27.37 -11.22 18.10
CA ILE A 330 -27.18 -10.47 16.85
C ILE A 330 -28.17 -10.98 15.78
N PRO A 331 -29.11 -10.15 15.30
CA PRO A 331 -30.01 -10.55 14.22
C PRO A 331 -29.23 -10.91 12.96
N VAL A 332 -29.67 -11.96 12.26
CA VAL A 332 -28.97 -12.45 11.06
C VAL A 332 -28.90 -11.38 9.96
N GLU A 333 -29.91 -10.52 9.89
CA GLU A 333 -30.01 -9.39 8.98
C GLU A 333 -28.88 -8.39 9.19
N LEU A 334 -28.49 -8.16 10.46
CA LEU A 334 -27.37 -7.27 10.79
C LEU A 334 -26.04 -7.90 10.38
N LEU A 335 -25.88 -9.22 10.54
CA LEU A 335 -24.69 -9.93 10.04
C LEU A 335 -24.57 -9.82 8.53
N TYR A 336 -25.67 -9.99 7.79
CA TYR A 336 -25.70 -9.78 6.34
C TYR A 336 -25.44 -8.32 5.95
N ALA A 337 -25.95 -7.35 6.70
CA ALA A 337 -25.69 -5.94 6.45
C ALA A 337 -24.20 -5.60 6.62
N ILE A 338 -23.58 -6.10 7.70
CA ILE A 338 -22.14 -5.94 7.94
C ILE A 338 -21.36 -6.57 6.79
N THR A 339 -21.61 -7.85 6.48
CA THR A 339 -20.85 -8.52 5.41
C THR A 339 -21.10 -7.88 4.06
N ARG A 340 -22.30 -7.35 3.78
CA ARG A 340 -22.67 -6.65 2.53
C ARG A 340 -22.00 -5.28 2.36
N ASN A 341 -21.67 -4.60 3.45
CA ASN A 341 -20.99 -3.30 3.40
C ASN A 341 -19.47 -3.41 3.27
N ILE A 342 -18.90 -4.60 3.45
CA ILE A 342 -17.48 -4.84 3.18
C ILE A 342 -17.25 -4.79 1.66
N SER A 343 -16.21 -4.07 1.24
CA SER A 343 -15.80 -3.96 -0.15
C SER A 343 -15.36 -5.31 -0.74
N ASN A 344 -15.37 -5.43 -2.06
CA ASN A 344 -14.89 -6.64 -2.76
C ASN A 344 -13.39 -6.55 -3.11
N ASP A 345 -12.71 -5.47 -2.72
CA ASP A 345 -11.26 -5.31 -2.93
C ASP A 345 -10.45 -6.25 -2.03
N PHE A 346 -9.12 -6.13 -2.10
CA PHE A 346 -8.20 -6.97 -1.35
C PHE A 346 -8.43 -6.91 0.18
N GLU A 347 -8.55 -5.71 0.75
CA GLU A 347 -8.73 -5.50 2.20
C GLU A 347 -10.08 -6.02 2.69
N GLY A 348 -11.14 -5.75 1.92
CA GLY A 348 -12.49 -6.23 2.21
C GLY A 348 -12.55 -7.76 2.19
N ARG A 349 -11.84 -8.41 1.26
CA ARG A 349 -11.73 -9.87 1.23
C ARG A 349 -10.93 -10.45 2.40
N CYS A 350 -9.84 -9.81 2.81
CA CYS A 350 -9.11 -10.18 4.03
C CYS A 350 -10.02 -10.08 5.26
N THR A 351 -10.83 -9.01 5.33
CA THR A 351 -11.85 -8.83 6.39
C THR A 351 -12.89 -9.95 6.36
N LEU A 352 -13.42 -10.32 5.20
CA LEU A 352 -14.37 -11.44 5.06
C LEU A 352 -13.75 -12.79 5.48
N ARG A 353 -12.47 -13.03 5.17
CA ARG A 353 -11.73 -14.22 5.64
C ARG A 353 -11.60 -14.21 7.16
N ALA A 354 -11.19 -13.09 7.73
CA ALA A 354 -11.05 -12.93 9.18
C ALA A 354 -12.38 -13.14 9.90
N LEU A 355 -13.47 -12.54 9.42
CA LEU A 355 -14.82 -12.73 9.98
C LEU A 355 -15.26 -14.20 9.92
N ARG A 356 -15.06 -14.85 8.77
CA ARG A 356 -15.38 -16.27 8.59
C ARG A 356 -14.58 -17.18 9.54
N ALA A 357 -13.30 -16.86 9.78
CA ALA A 357 -12.41 -17.66 10.63
C ALA A 357 -12.65 -17.42 12.13
N THR A 358 -13.01 -16.19 12.52
CA THR A 358 -13.13 -15.79 13.92
C THR A 358 -14.50 -16.05 14.53
N SER A 359 -15.54 -16.18 13.72
CA SER A 359 -16.92 -16.36 14.19
C SER A 359 -17.73 -17.31 13.31
N SER A 360 -18.31 -18.34 13.93
CA SER A 360 -19.26 -19.24 13.28
C SER A 360 -20.53 -18.53 12.80
N LEU A 361 -20.94 -17.43 13.46
CA LEU A 361 -22.08 -16.61 13.08
C LEU A 361 -21.84 -15.90 11.73
N PHE A 362 -20.61 -15.42 11.51
CA PHE A 362 -20.23 -14.78 10.25
C PHE A 362 -19.90 -15.79 9.14
N TYR A 363 -19.75 -17.08 9.46
CA TYR A 363 -19.41 -18.08 8.46
C TYR A 363 -20.43 -18.12 7.31
N ALA A 364 -21.73 -18.23 7.63
CA ALA A 364 -22.80 -18.31 6.63
C ALA A 364 -22.93 -17.04 5.75
N PRO A 365 -22.96 -15.81 6.29
CA PRO A 365 -23.08 -14.59 5.47
C PRO A 365 -21.78 -14.17 4.79
N ALA A 366 -20.60 -14.49 5.33
CA ALA A 366 -19.32 -14.11 4.72
C ALA A 366 -18.88 -15.07 3.62
N THR A 367 -19.19 -16.37 3.73
CA THR A 367 -18.73 -17.40 2.77
C THR A 367 -19.17 -17.13 1.32
N PRO A 368 -20.46 -16.86 1.02
CA PRO A 368 -20.89 -16.59 -0.36
C PRO A 368 -20.24 -15.34 -0.94
N ARG A 369 -20.01 -14.30 -0.13
CA ARG A 369 -19.35 -13.07 -0.57
C ARG A 369 -17.85 -13.27 -0.81
N LEU A 370 -17.19 -14.02 0.06
CA LEU A 370 -15.77 -14.29 -0.09
C LEU A 370 -15.46 -15.06 -1.37
N PHE A 371 -16.36 -15.96 -1.77
CA PHE A 371 -16.23 -16.78 -2.98
C PHE A 371 -16.99 -16.23 -4.20
N SER A 372 -17.70 -15.10 -4.08
CA SER A 372 -18.45 -14.56 -5.22
C SER A 372 -17.56 -14.04 -6.34
N CYS A 373 -16.38 -13.53 -5.98
CA CYS A 373 -15.35 -13.13 -6.92
C CYS A 373 -14.13 -14.01 -6.66
N ILE A 374 -13.46 -14.54 -7.67
CA ILE A 374 -12.21 -15.30 -7.52
C ILE A 374 -11.11 -14.64 -8.33
N TYR A 375 -10.00 -14.32 -7.68
CA TYR A 375 -8.77 -13.90 -8.34
C TYR A 375 -7.94 -15.13 -8.68
N LEU A 376 -7.50 -15.21 -9.93
CA LEU A 376 -6.70 -16.29 -10.47
C LEU A 376 -5.41 -15.72 -11.05
N THR A 377 -4.27 -16.21 -10.57
CA THR A 377 -2.95 -15.92 -11.17
C THR A 377 -2.38 -17.17 -11.83
N LYS A 378 -1.32 -16.99 -12.63
CA LYS A 378 -0.60 -18.07 -13.31
C LYS A 378 0.35 -18.86 -12.37
N THR A 379 -0.07 -19.08 -11.12
CA THR A 379 0.69 -19.88 -10.15
C THR A 379 -0.01 -21.20 -9.90
N ASP A 380 0.76 -22.27 -9.72
CA ASP A 380 0.19 -23.60 -9.44
C ASP A 380 -0.70 -23.58 -8.19
N SER A 381 -0.30 -22.85 -7.15
CA SER A 381 -1.08 -22.70 -5.92
C SER A 381 -2.43 -22.03 -6.16
N SER A 382 -2.49 -20.96 -6.96
CA SER A 382 -3.74 -20.28 -7.31
C SER A 382 -4.65 -21.19 -8.15
N ILE A 383 -4.08 -21.93 -9.11
CA ILE A 383 -4.83 -22.85 -9.98
C ILE A 383 -5.42 -24.00 -9.16
N GLN A 384 -4.63 -24.62 -8.28
CA GLN A 384 -5.10 -25.71 -7.40
C GLN A 384 -6.14 -25.23 -6.38
N ALA A 385 -5.99 -24.02 -5.85
CA ALA A 385 -6.98 -23.43 -4.96
C ALA A 385 -8.33 -23.24 -5.66
N LEU A 386 -8.33 -22.71 -6.89
CA LEU A 386 -9.55 -22.56 -7.68
C LEU A 386 -10.14 -23.92 -8.05
N ALA A 387 -9.33 -24.90 -8.46
CA ALA A 387 -9.80 -26.26 -8.71
C ALA A 387 -10.51 -26.86 -7.47
N SER A 388 -9.93 -26.64 -6.28
CA SER A 388 -10.52 -27.08 -5.01
C SER A 388 -11.84 -26.38 -4.68
N ILE A 389 -11.96 -25.08 -4.99
CA ILE A 389 -13.20 -24.30 -4.81
C ILE A 389 -14.31 -24.83 -5.73
N LEU A 390 -13.98 -25.11 -7.00
CA LEU A 390 -14.94 -25.62 -7.98
C LEU A 390 -15.38 -27.05 -7.68
N ALA A 391 -14.47 -27.89 -7.18
CA ALA A 391 -14.78 -29.26 -6.77
C ALA A 391 -15.63 -29.31 -5.49
N HIS A 392 -15.62 -28.24 -4.67
CA HIS A 392 -16.42 -28.20 -3.45
C HIS A 392 -17.91 -28.01 -3.78
N PRO A 393 -18.81 -28.88 -3.26
CA PRO A 393 -20.22 -28.95 -3.68
C PRO A 393 -20.99 -27.64 -3.45
N THR A 394 -20.58 -26.85 -2.46
CA THR A 394 -21.21 -25.58 -2.12
C THR A 394 -20.49 -24.38 -2.74
N PHE A 395 -19.16 -24.36 -2.80
CA PHE A 395 -18.43 -23.12 -3.10
C PHE A 395 -18.44 -22.79 -4.59
N GLY A 396 -18.40 -23.80 -5.47
CA GLY A 396 -18.55 -23.60 -6.90
C GLY A 396 -19.86 -22.88 -7.27
N SER A 397 -20.94 -23.10 -6.51
CA SER A 397 -22.23 -22.41 -6.71
C SER A 397 -22.21 -20.92 -6.35
N TYR A 398 -21.23 -20.48 -5.57
CA TYR A 398 -21.09 -19.08 -5.18
C TYR A 398 -20.24 -18.27 -6.16
N VAL A 399 -19.45 -18.89 -7.03
CA VAL A 399 -18.58 -18.19 -7.98
C VAL A 399 -19.44 -17.44 -9.00
N LYS A 400 -19.42 -16.10 -8.92
CA LYS A 400 -20.13 -15.18 -9.82
C LYS A 400 -19.21 -14.43 -10.77
N GLU A 401 -17.98 -14.23 -10.34
CA GLU A 401 -16.98 -13.45 -11.06
C GLU A 401 -15.63 -14.14 -10.99
N LEU A 402 -14.96 -14.22 -12.13
CA LEU A 402 -13.57 -14.64 -12.24
C LEU A 402 -12.73 -13.46 -12.73
N ILE A 403 -11.66 -13.15 -12.01
CA ILE A 403 -10.66 -12.16 -12.41
C ILE A 403 -9.35 -12.90 -12.60
N TYR A 404 -8.91 -13.07 -13.84
CA TYR A 404 -7.59 -13.58 -14.17
C TYR A 404 -6.62 -12.41 -14.28
N GLU A 405 -5.53 -12.47 -13.52
CA GLU A 405 -4.42 -11.52 -13.62
C GLU A 405 -3.15 -12.27 -14.05
N ASP A 406 -2.64 -11.92 -15.23
CA ASP A 406 -1.34 -12.37 -15.72
C ASP A 406 -0.24 -11.54 -15.05
N ARG A 407 -0.02 -11.70 -13.75
CA ARG A 407 1.16 -11.13 -13.10
C ARG A 407 2.29 -12.13 -13.18
N GLU A 408 3.31 -11.84 -13.97
CA GLU A 408 4.59 -12.52 -13.78
C GLU A 408 5.12 -12.10 -12.41
N LEU A 409 5.42 -13.08 -11.54
CA LEU A 409 6.05 -12.81 -10.26
C LEU A 409 7.44 -12.24 -10.59
N GLN A 410 7.59 -10.92 -10.55
CA GLN A 410 8.83 -10.15 -10.87
C GLN A 410 10.05 -10.48 -9.96
N GLY A 411 10.08 -11.63 -9.32
CA GLY A 411 11.19 -12.09 -8.50
C GLY A 411 11.39 -13.62 -8.52
N ALA A 412 10.71 -14.34 -9.42
CA ALA A 412 11.06 -15.73 -9.67
C ALA A 412 12.38 -15.74 -10.46
N ASP A 413 13.48 -15.83 -9.70
CA ASP A 413 14.85 -16.03 -10.13
C ASP A 413 14.91 -16.66 -11.54
N GLU A 414 15.51 -15.96 -12.52
CA GLU A 414 15.65 -16.39 -13.93
C GLU A 414 16.46 -17.70 -14.10
N GLY A 415 16.74 -18.40 -13.00
CA GLY A 415 17.41 -19.68 -12.91
C GLY A 415 16.62 -20.80 -13.57
N LYS A 416 16.95 -21.08 -14.84
CA LYS A 416 16.56 -22.28 -15.61
C LYS A 416 15.06 -22.56 -15.55
N ASP A 417 14.33 -21.67 -16.19
CA ASP A 417 12.91 -21.78 -16.48
C ASP A 417 12.57 -23.19 -17.02
N ASN A 418 11.91 -24.00 -16.18
CA ASN A 418 11.54 -25.37 -16.54
C ASN A 418 10.33 -25.31 -17.49
N GLU A 419 10.58 -25.35 -18.80
CA GLU A 419 9.55 -25.27 -19.84
C GLU A 419 8.42 -26.30 -19.63
N ASP A 420 8.75 -27.48 -19.11
CA ASP A 420 7.76 -28.52 -18.78
C ASP A 420 6.89 -28.14 -17.58
N ALA A 421 7.44 -27.44 -16.59
CA ALA A 421 6.63 -26.86 -15.50
C ALA A 421 5.65 -25.82 -16.06
N ARG A 422 6.13 -24.90 -16.91
CA ARG A 422 5.28 -23.87 -17.53
C ARG A 422 4.16 -24.45 -18.39
N LYS A 423 4.46 -25.47 -19.21
CA LYS A 423 3.45 -26.19 -20.01
C LYS A 423 2.42 -26.90 -19.13
N ARG A 424 2.85 -27.51 -18.01
CA ARG A 424 1.94 -28.14 -17.04
C ARG A 424 1.04 -27.11 -16.36
N THR A 425 1.60 -26.01 -15.86
CA THR A 425 0.83 -24.90 -15.26
C THR A 425 -0.17 -24.33 -16.26
N GLN A 426 0.23 -24.12 -17.51
CA GLN A 426 -0.67 -23.62 -18.55
C GLN A 426 -1.79 -24.61 -18.87
N SER A 427 -1.50 -25.91 -19.01
CA SER A 427 -2.52 -26.93 -19.21
C SER A 427 -3.52 -27.00 -18.04
N ALA A 428 -3.02 -26.91 -16.80
CA ALA A 428 -3.83 -26.88 -15.60
C ALA A 428 -4.71 -25.62 -15.55
N LEU A 429 -4.16 -24.45 -15.91
CA LEU A 429 -4.89 -23.19 -16.01
C LEU A 429 -6.07 -23.28 -16.97
N LEU A 430 -5.83 -23.77 -18.20
CA LEU A 430 -6.89 -23.93 -19.22
C LEU A 430 -7.97 -24.91 -18.79
N THR A 431 -7.58 -25.99 -18.13
CA THR A 431 -8.51 -26.97 -17.56
C THR A 431 -9.40 -26.32 -16.50
N VAL A 432 -8.80 -25.57 -15.56
CA VAL A 432 -9.55 -24.91 -14.49
C VAL A 432 -10.47 -23.84 -15.03
N ILE A 433 -10.05 -23.05 -16.02
CA ILE A 433 -10.91 -22.04 -16.66
C ILE A 433 -12.09 -22.71 -17.35
N SER A 434 -11.87 -23.81 -18.07
CA SER A 434 -12.96 -24.59 -18.68
C SER A 434 -13.97 -25.06 -17.64
N ASN A 435 -13.52 -25.43 -16.43
CA ASN A 435 -14.40 -25.81 -15.33
C ASN A 435 -15.13 -24.60 -14.73
N VAL A 436 -14.48 -23.43 -14.62
CA VAL A 436 -15.15 -22.20 -14.13
C VAL A 436 -16.30 -21.81 -15.05
N LEU A 437 -16.14 -21.95 -16.37
CA LEU A 437 -17.19 -21.65 -17.35
C LEU A 437 -18.44 -22.52 -17.17
N GLN A 438 -18.34 -23.64 -16.46
CA GLN A 438 -19.48 -24.50 -16.12
C GLN A 438 -20.13 -24.11 -14.78
N ALA A 439 -19.57 -23.14 -14.05
CA ALA A 439 -20.13 -22.71 -12.77
C ALA A 439 -21.52 -22.05 -12.99
N PRO A 440 -22.57 -22.52 -12.28
CA PRO A 440 -23.96 -22.17 -12.57
C PRO A 440 -24.34 -20.72 -12.21
N SER A 441 -23.46 -20.03 -11.50
CA SER A 441 -23.65 -18.66 -11.03
C SER A 441 -22.69 -17.66 -11.69
N LEU A 442 -21.81 -18.11 -12.60
CA LEU A 442 -20.84 -17.25 -13.25
C LEU A 442 -21.56 -16.23 -14.15
N THR A 443 -21.33 -14.96 -13.86
CA THR A 443 -21.94 -13.81 -14.52
C THR A 443 -20.92 -12.85 -15.14
N SER A 444 -19.70 -12.81 -14.61
CA SER A 444 -18.64 -11.90 -15.07
C SER A 444 -17.31 -12.63 -15.19
N ILE A 445 -16.55 -12.31 -16.24
CA ILE A 445 -15.15 -12.72 -16.38
C ILE A 445 -14.32 -11.50 -16.77
N THR A 446 -13.22 -11.28 -16.07
CA THR A 446 -12.19 -10.29 -16.40
C THR A 446 -10.87 -11.01 -16.67
N PHE A 447 -10.25 -10.73 -17.80
CA PHE A 447 -8.86 -11.10 -18.09
C PHE A 447 -8.01 -9.85 -18.11
N ALA A 448 -7.01 -9.77 -17.26
CA ALA A 448 -6.03 -8.68 -17.23
C ALA A 448 -4.64 -9.23 -17.56
N PHE A 449 -4.09 -8.80 -18.69
CA PHE A 449 -2.77 -9.23 -19.16
C PHE A 449 -1.67 -8.25 -18.71
N ASP A 450 -0.44 -8.75 -18.51
CA ASP A 450 0.71 -7.91 -18.16
C ASP A 450 1.10 -6.99 -19.32
N LEU A 451 1.35 -5.71 -19.03
CA LEU A 451 1.89 -4.75 -20.00
C LEU A 451 3.39 -4.96 -20.21
N HIS A 452 4.13 -5.41 -19.20
CA HIS A 452 5.59 -5.34 -19.20
C HIS A 452 6.30 -6.50 -19.92
N ALA A 453 5.62 -7.63 -20.13
CA ALA A 453 6.20 -8.83 -20.73
C ALA A 453 6.67 -8.65 -22.18
N TYR A 454 6.35 -7.53 -22.85
CA TYR A 454 6.68 -7.28 -24.25
C TYR A 454 7.74 -6.19 -24.49
N ASN A 455 8.31 -5.60 -23.43
CA ASN A 455 9.38 -4.61 -23.57
C ASN A 455 10.72 -5.21 -24.04
N VAL A 456 10.80 -6.53 -24.22
CA VAL A 456 12.02 -7.22 -24.67
C VAL A 456 12.14 -7.12 -26.20
N ARG A 457 12.95 -6.16 -26.65
CA ARG A 457 13.09 -5.66 -28.02
C ARG A 457 13.71 -6.59 -29.08
N THR A 458 13.82 -7.91 -28.85
CA THR A 458 14.67 -8.74 -29.72
C THR A 458 14.03 -10.06 -30.12
N GLY A 459 13.09 -10.04 -31.08
CA GLY A 459 12.62 -11.25 -31.76
C GLY A 459 11.31 -11.07 -32.54
N PRO A 460 10.99 -11.97 -33.49
CA PRO A 460 9.68 -12.00 -34.14
C PRO A 460 8.58 -12.20 -33.07
N HIS A 461 7.80 -11.14 -32.81
CA HIS A 461 6.88 -11.02 -31.68
C HIS A 461 5.75 -12.08 -31.59
N LEU A 462 5.55 -12.89 -32.63
CA LEU A 462 4.45 -13.85 -32.73
C LEU A 462 4.65 -15.12 -31.88
N ASP A 463 5.89 -15.48 -31.55
CA ASP A 463 6.24 -16.70 -30.79
C ASP A 463 6.54 -16.42 -29.31
N MET A 464 6.17 -15.23 -28.82
CA MET A 464 6.36 -14.89 -27.41
C MET A 464 5.48 -15.80 -26.52
N PRO A 465 5.99 -16.37 -25.41
CA PRO A 465 5.23 -17.24 -24.52
C PRO A 465 3.90 -16.68 -24.01
N ILE A 466 3.83 -15.36 -23.84
CA ILE A 466 2.64 -14.69 -23.35
C ILE A 466 1.57 -14.57 -24.44
N THR A 467 1.95 -14.45 -25.73
CA THR A 467 1.06 -14.62 -26.90
C THR A 467 0.40 -15.99 -26.88
N HIS A 468 1.15 -17.04 -26.52
CA HIS A 468 0.60 -18.39 -26.39
C HIS A 468 -0.39 -18.51 -25.22
N SER A 469 -0.11 -17.88 -24.09
CA SER A 469 -1.02 -17.87 -22.92
C SER A 469 -2.33 -17.17 -23.26
N TYR A 470 -2.24 -15.97 -23.83
CA TYR A 470 -3.36 -15.19 -24.33
C TYR A 470 -4.23 -15.98 -25.33
N ARG A 471 -3.61 -16.52 -26.39
CA ARG A 471 -4.32 -17.33 -27.39
C ARG A 471 -4.97 -18.55 -26.76
N ALA A 472 -4.27 -19.26 -25.86
CA ALA A 472 -4.80 -20.46 -25.25
C ALA A 472 -6.04 -20.16 -24.38
N LEU A 473 -6.03 -19.05 -23.63
CA LEU A 473 -7.16 -18.62 -22.82
C LEU A 473 -8.38 -18.29 -23.68
N LEU A 474 -8.18 -17.54 -24.75
CA LEU A 474 -9.24 -17.22 -25.70
C LEU A 474 -9.75 -18.45 -26.44
N CYS A 475 -8.85 -19.37 -26.82
CA CYS A 475 -9.22 -20.67 -27.34
C CYS A 475 -10.08 -21.44 -26.35
N ALA A 476 -9.74 -21.48 -25.06
CA ALA A 476 -10.51 -22.18 -24.04
C ALA A 476 -11.92 -21.59 -23.85
N LEU A 477 -12.06 -20.26 -23.93
CA LEU A 477 -13.38 -19.62 -23.99
C LEU A 477 -14.14 -20.05 -25.24
N ALA A 478 -13.47 -20.03 -26.39
CA ALA A 478 -14.08 -20.30 -27.67
C ALA A 478 -14.48 -21.76 -27.86
N THR A 479 -13.73 -22.71 -27.28
CA THR A 479 -13.95 -24.16 -27.41
C THR A 479 -14.70 -24.77 -26.23
N SER A 480 -15.17 -23.95 -25.28
CA SER A 480 -15.99 -24.43 -24.17
C SER A 480 -17.19 -25.23 -24.71
N PRO A 481 -17.45 -26.45 -24.19
CA PRO A 481 -18.49 -27.34 -24.73
C PRO A 481 -19.90 -26.78 -24.55
N SER A 482 -20.09 -25.86 -23.61
CA SER A 482 -21.34 -25.12 -23.42
C SER A 482 -21.04 -23.68 -23.05
N PRO A 483 -21.72 -22.69 -23.65
CA PRO A 483 -21.64 -21.31 -23.18
C PRO A 483 -22.16 -21.25 -21.73
N PRO A 484 -21.52 -20.48 -20.84
CA PRO A 484 -22.03 -20.32 -19.49
C PRO A 484 -23.40 -19.64 -19.59
N PRO A 485 -24.48 -20.25 -19.08
CA PRO A 485 -25.85 -19.81 -19.36
C PRO A 485 -26.18 -18.42 -18.78
N LYS A 486 -25.33 -17.88 -17.90
CA LYS A 486 -25.54 -16.60 -17.21
C LYS A 486 -24.41 -15.60 -17.40
N LEU A 487 -23.39 -15.91 -18.22
CA LEU A 487 -22.32 -14.96 -18.44
C LEU A 487 -22.89 -13.74 -19.18
N THR A 488 -22.82 -12.60 -18.54
CA THR A 488 -23.43 -11.34 -19.01
C THR A 488 -22.41 -10.22 -19.13
N SER A 489 -21.23 -10.37 -18.53
CA SER A 489 -20.14 -9.41 -18.57
C SER A 489 -18.82 -10.08 -18.96
N LEU A 490 -18.11 -9.48 -19.90
CA LEU A 490 -16.77 -9.89 -20.31
C LEU A 490 -15.86 -8.67 -20.42
N THR A 491 -14.73 -8.73 -19.73
CA THR A 491 -13.75 -7.66 -19.71
C THR A 491 -12.38 -8.19 -20.12
N PHE A 492 -11.73 -7.53 -21.06
CA PHE A 492 -10.32 -7.75 -21.42
C PHE A 492 -9.53 -6.49 -21.17
N ARG A 493 -8.58 -6.55 -20.22
CA ARG A 493 -7.64 -5.48 -19.91
C ARG A 493 -6.28 -5.79 -20.51
N ASN A 494 -5.69 -4.79 -21.14
CA ASN A 494 -4.41 -4.90 -21.86
C ASN A 494 -4.46 -5.99 -22.94
N MET A 495 -5.56 -6.02 -23.70
CA MET A 495 -5.78 -6.92 -24.82
C MET A 495 -4.79 -6.60 -25.94
N HIS A 496 -3.95 -7.56 -26.29
CA HIS A 496 -3.03 -7.41 -27.41
C HIS A 496 -3.78 -7.56 -28.74
N PRO A 497 -3.46 -6.76 -29.78
CA PRO A 497 -4.10 -6.84 -31.09
C PRO A 497 -3.60 -8.05 -31.90
N ILE A 498 -3.88 -9.24 -31.38
CA ILE A 498 -3.51 -10.53 -31.98
C ILE A 498 -4.79 -11.18 -32.49
N CYS A 499 -4.77 -11.60 -33.76
CA CYS A 499 -5.90 -12.29 -34.36
C CYS A 499 -6.19 -13.63 -33.64
N ILE A 500 -7.47 -13.88 -33.37
CA ILE A 500 -7.95 -15.09 -32.72
C ILE A 500 -8.53 -16.00 -33.81
N PRO A 501 -7.86 -17.09 -34.22
CA PRO A 501 -8.36 -17.92 -35.32
C PRO A 501 -9.69 -18.62 -35.03
N GLN A 502 -10.13 -18.67 -33.76
CA GLN A 502 -11.35 -19.34 -33.30
C GLN A 502 -12.49 -18.35 -32.98
N SER A 503 -12.40 -17.08 -33.38
CA SER A 503 -13.49 -16.12 -33.18
C SER A 503 -14.83 -16.58 -33.81
N SER A 504 -14.76 -17.30 -34.93
CA SER A 504 -15.93 -17.87 -35.60
C SER A 504 -16.44 -19.19 -35.00
N HIS A 505 -15.88 -19.65 -33.88
CA HIS A 505 -16.34 -20.90 -33.27
C HIS A 505 -17.77 -20.73 -32.69
N PRO A 506 -18.70 -21.68 -32.92
CA PRO A 506 -20.09 -21.54 -32.49
C PRO A 506 -20.27 -21.26 -31.00
N SER A 507 -19.45 -21.87 -30.12
CA SER A 507 -19.55 -21.61 -28.68
C SER A 507 -19.11 -20.19 -28.32
N PHE A 508 -18.11 -19.62 -29.01
CA PHE A 508 -17.68 -18.24 -28.79
C PHE A 508 -18.75 -17.25 -29.28
N THR A 509 -19.33 -17.52 -30.44
CA THR A 509 -20.47 -16.76 -30.98
C THR A 509 -21.66 -16.80 -30.03
N ALA A 510 -22.00 -17.98 -29.52
CA ALA A 510 -23.04 -18.14 -28.52
C ALA A 510 -22.71 -17.34 -27.24
N LEU A 511 -21.47 -17.38 -26.76
CA LEU A 511 -21.04 -16.60 -25.60
C LEU A 511 -21.23 -15.09 -25.82
N LEU A 512 -20.71 -14.54 -26.92
CA LEU A 512 -20.78 -13.11 -27.22
C LEU A 512 -22.22 -12.60 -27.43
N SER A 513 -23.07 -13.40 -28.06
CA SER A 513 -24.48 -13.02 -28.31
C SER A 513 -25.34 -12.89 -27.05
N HIS A 514 -24.89 -13.36 -25.89
CA HIS A 514 -25.59 -13.20 -24.60
C HIS A 514 -25.04 -12.07 -23.74
N LEU A 515 -23.92 -11.44 -24.13
CA LEU A 515 -23.29 -10.41 -23.33
C LEU A 515 -24.14 -9.13 -23.28
N THR A 516 -24.28 -8.60 -22.07
CA THR A 516 -24.90 -7.30 -21.81
C THR A 516 -23.87 -6.21 -21.54
N HIS A 517 -22.66 -6.61 -21.13
CA HIS A 517 -21.53 -5.74 -20.83
C HIS A 517 -20.28 -6.31 -21.52
N LEU A 518 -19.59 -5.46 -22.27
CA LEU A 518 -18.34 -5.79 -22.95
C LEU A 518 -17.37 -4.64 -22.75
N ASP A 519 -16.22 -4.93 -22.18
CA ASP A 519 -15.16 -3.95 -21.91
C ASP A 519 -13.84 -4.45 -22.53
N LEU A 520 -13.33 -3.70 -23.50
CA LEU A 520 -12.13 -4.03 -24.26
C LEU A 520 -11.14 -2.89 -24.13
N GLN A 521 -10.05 -3.13 -23.41
CA GLN A 521 -8.91 -2.23 -23.35
C GLN A 521 -7.77 -2.83 -24.15
N ILE A 522 -7.53 -2.29 -25.34
CA ILE A 522 -6.47 -2.68 -26.25
C ILE A 522 -5.17 -1.99 -25.83
N CYS A 523 -4.09 -2.75 -25.71
CA CYS A 523 -2.77 -2.21 -25.39
C CYS A 523 -1.90 -1.98 -26.64
N HIS A 524 -0.95 -1.08 -26.47
CA HIS A 524 0.06 -0.68 -27.41
C HIS A 524 1.03 -1.83 -27.48
N THR A 525 1.30 -2.21 -28.69
CA THR A 525 2.21 -3.29 -28.97
C THR A 525 3.09 -2.87 -30.13
N PRO A 526 4.39 -3.17 -30.08
CA PRO A 526 5.30 -2.89 -31.19
C PRO A 526 5.07 -3.86 -32.36
N PHE A 527 3.83 -4.31 -32.59
CA PHE A 527 3.51 -5.21 -33.68
C PHE A 527 3.60 -4.50 -35.03
N VAL A 528 3.74 -5.32 -36.08
CA VAL A 528 3.71 -4.86 -37.47
C VAL A 528 2.33 -4.24 -37.73
N PRO A 529 2.23 -3.05 -38.34
CA PRO A 529 0.95 -2.38 -38.61
C PRO A 529 -0.10 -3.26 -39.31
N SER A 530 0.33 -4.19 -40.17
CA SER A 530 -0.56 -5.15 -40.84
C SER A 530 -1.27 -6.12 -39.88
N GLU A 531 -0.63 -6.49 -38.76
CA GLU A 531 -1.24 -7.36 -37.74
C GLU A 531 -2.30 -6.60 -36.96
N ILE A 532 -2.02 -5.34 -36.60
CA ILE A 532 -2.95 -4.45 -35.92
C ILE A 532 -4.16 -4.18 -36.82
N GLN A 533 -3.93 -3.82 -38.07
CA GLN A 533 -4.97 -3.68 -39.08
C GLN A 533 -5.82 -4.95 -39.20
N ARG A 534 -5.18 -6.12 -39.34
CA ARG A 534 -5.87 -7.39 -39.46
C ARG A 534 -6.69 -7.70 -38.21
N PHE A 535 -6.16 -7.48 -37.02
CA PHE A 535 -6.87 -7.67 -35.76
C PHE A 535 -8.14 -6.82 -35.69
N TRP A 536 -8.05 -5.52 -36.00
CA TRP A 536 -9.19 -4.62 -35.98
C TRP A 536 -10.24 -4.98 -37.02
N CYS A 537 -9.83 -5.17 -38.28
CA CYS A 537 -10.74 -5.47 -39.38
C CYS A 537 -11.35 -6.88 -39.33
N THR A 538 -10.73 -7.83 -38.63
CA THR A 538 -11.25 -9.20 -38.52
C THR A 538 -11.77 -9.49 -37.12
N THR A 539 -10.88 -9.63 -36.15
CA THR A 539 -11.19 -10.12 -34.81
C THR A 539 -12.09 -9.14 -34.05
N MET A 540 -11.76 -7.84 -34.02
CA MET A 540 -12.59 -6.86 -33.32
C MET A 540 -13.93 -6.66 -33.99
N PHE A 541 -13.94 -6.54 -35.33
CA PHE A 541 -15.19 -6.45 -36.08
C PHE A 541 -16.10 -7.64 -35.80
N GLU A 542 -15.59 -8.86 -35.80
CA GLU A 542 -16.37 -10.06 -35.49
C GLU A 542 -16.88 -10.07 -34.05
N ILE A 543 -16.01 -9.79 -33.06
CA ILE A 543 -16.41 -9.74 -31.64
C ILE A 543 -17.55 -8.74 -31.44
N LEU A 544 -17.39 -7.52 -31.96
CA LEU A 544 -18.40 -6.47 -31.83
C LEU A 544 -19.67 -6.81 -32.59
N SER A 545 -19.53 -7.38 -33.80
CA SER A 545 -20.68 -7.73 -34.64
C SER A 545 -21.58 -8.77 -33.99
N LEU A 546 -20.99 -9.75 -33.30
CA LEU A 546 -21.72 -10.84 -32.64
C LEU A 546 -22.42 -10.40 -31.35
N ALA A 547 -21.91 -9.37 -30.67
CA ALA A 547 -22.50 -8.84 -29.43
C ALA A 547 -23.65 -7.82 -29.67
N GLN A 548 -23.89 -7.39 -30.91
CA GLN A 548 -24.79 -6.27 -31.23
C GLN A 548 -26.19 -6.34 -30.60
N ALA A 549 -26.82 -7.52 -30.64
CA ALA A 549 -28.25 -7.66 -30.33
C ALA A 549 -28.60 -7.48 -28.83
N THR A 550 -27.67 -7.78 -27.93
CA THR A 550 -27.93 -7.87 -26.48
C THR A 550 -27.15 -6.87 -25.65
N LEU A 551 -26.08 -6.30 -26.20
CA LEU A 551 -25.19 -5.41 -25.48
C LEU A 551 -25.91 -4.14 -25.01
N THR A 552 -25.79 -3.87 -23.72
CA THR A 552 -26.30 -2.65 -23.07
C THR A 552 -25.20 -1.68 -22.68
N THR A 553 -23.99 -2.19 -22.45
CA THR A 553 -22.82 -1.39 -22.08
C THR A 553 -21.63 -1.84 -22.91
N LEU A 554 -21.00 -0.89 -23.60
CA LEU A 554 -19.77 -1.09 -24.36
C LEU A 554 -18.71 -0.13 -23.84
N ALA A 555 -17.56 -0.67 -23.43
CA ALA A 555 -16.38 0.11 -23.14
C ALA A 555 -15.26 -0.29 -24.11
N LEU A 556 -14.70 0.70 -24.79
CA LEU A 556 -13.57 0.53 -25.70
C LEU A 556 -12.48 1.52 -25.31
N SER A 557 -11.31 1.01 -24.98
CA SER A 557 -10.12 1.80 -24.65
C SER A 557 -8.98 1.35 -25.55
N SER A 558 -8.21 2.30 -26.05
CA SER A 558 -6.83 2.04 -26.48
C SER A 558 -5.90 2.79 -25.52
N ASP A 559 -4.62 2.46 -25.47
CA ASP A 559 -3.61 3.27 -24.79
C ASP A 559 -2.86 4.23 -25.74
N GLU A 560 -2.98 4.04 -27.06
CA GLU A 560 -2.44 4.94 -28.07
C GLU A 560 -3.46 5.29 -29.15
N HIS A 561 -3.57 6.59 -29.46
CA HIS A 561 -4.50 7.13 -30.46
C HIS A 561 -4.15 6.74 -31.90
N THR A 562 -2.85 6.59 -32.19
CA THR A 562 -2.30 6.59 -33.57
C THR A 562 -2.64 5.34 -34.37
N PHE A 563 -3.01 4.23 -33.71
CA PHE A 563 -3.23 2.97 -34.41
C PHE A 563 -4.50 2.95 -35.25
N MET A 564 -5.57 3.57 -34.76
CA MET A 564 -6.89 3.42 -35.36
C MET A 564 -6.93 3.95 -36.79
N ASP A 565 -6.18 5.00 -37.09
CA ASP A 565 -6.18 5.69 -38.38
C ASP A 565 -5.67 4.81 -39.52
N TYR A 566 -4.79 3.86 -39.23
CA TYR A 566 -4.17 2.98 -40.23
C TYR A 566 -4.85 1.62 -40.34
N THR A 567 -5.79 1.30 -39.45
CA THR A 567 -6.42 -0.03 -39.44
C THR A 567 -7.36 -0.23 -40.62
N GLY A 568 -8.02 0.83 -41.10
CA GLY A 568 -9.13 0.69 -42.05
C GLY A 568 -10.42 0.19 -41.39
N PHE A 569 -10.46 0.06 -40.07
CA PHE A 569 -11.65 -0.37 -39.32
C PHE A 569 -12.67 0.76 -39.24
N SER A 570 -13.95 0.42 -39.43
CA SER A 570 -15.05 1.37 -39.41
C SER A 570 -16.20 0.87 -38.54
N PHE A 571 -16.79 1.77 -37.75
CA PHE A 571 -18.01 1.49 -36.99
C PHE A 571 -19.28 1.55 -37.86
N GLU A 572 -19.21 1.92 -39.15
CA GLU A 572 -20.38 2.17 -40.01
C GLU A 572 -21.39 1.01 -40.03
N HIS A 573 -20.91 -0.23 -39.91
CA HIS A 573 -21.77 -1.42 -39.94
C HIS A 573 -22.14 -1.97 -38.56
N LEU A 574 -21.74 -1.31 -37.48
CA LEU A 574 -22.05 -1.70 -36.11
C LEU A 574 -23.20 -0.87 -35.55
N HIS A 575 -24.27 -1.54 -35.13
CA HIS A 575 -25.45 -0.95 -34.50
C HIS A 575 -25.92 -1.81 -33.32
N PHE A 576 -26.00 -1.20 -32.14
CA PHE A 576 -26.33 -1.84 -30.88
C PHE A 576 -27.70 -1.34 -30.39
N PRO A 577 -28.83 -1.96 -30.79
CA PRO A 577 -30.18 -1.44 -30.54
C PRO A 577 -30.59 -1.37 -29.06
N ARG A 578 -29.75 -1.83 -28.13
CA ARG A 578 -29.98 -1.80 -26.68
C ARG A 578 -28.91 -1.04 -25.91
N LEU A 579 -27.96 -0.39 -26.60
CA LEU A 579 -26.83 0.28 -25.98
C LEU A 579 -27.29 1.47 -25.16
N ARG A 580 -27.05 1.39 -23.85
CA ARG A 580 -27.37 2.42 -22.85
C ARG A 580 -26.13 3.10 -22.31
N GLY A 581 -25.00 2.39 -22.22
CA GLY A 581 -23.73 2.94 -21.76
C GLY A 581 -22.64 2.77 -22.81
N LEU A 582 -21.94 3.85 -23.14
CA LEU A 582 -20.77 3.83 -24.02
C LEU A 582 -19.62 4.53 -23.32
N ALA A 583 -18.50 3.82 -23.14
CA ALA A 583 -17.25 4.40 -22.67
C ALA A 583 -16.19 4.27 -23.76
N LEU A 584 -15.58 5.39 -24.11
CA LEU A 584 -14.53 5.50 -25.13
C LEU A 584 -13.29 6.09 -24.46
N SER A 585 -12.15 5.44 -24.58
CA SER A 585 -10.88 5.97 -24.09
C SER A 585 -9.81 5.97 -25.16
N SER A 586 -9.17 7.13 -25.30
CA SER A 586 -8.00 7.35 -26.15
C SER A 586 -8.25 7.04 -27.63
N MET A 587 -9.44 7.36 -28.14
CA MET A 587 -9.85 7.18 -29.54
C MET A 587 -10.01 8.51 -30.31
N SER A 588 -9.82 8.47 -31.63
CA SER A 588 -10.01 9.61 -32.54
C SER A 588 -11.46 9.69 -33.05
N LEU A 589 -12.15 10.83 -32.88
CA LEU A 589 -13.58 10.92 -33.24
C LEU A 589 -13.87 11.20 -34.71
N ASP A 590 -13.08 12.08 -35.31
CA ASP A 590 -13.23 12.64 -36.64
C ASP A 590 -12.45 11.86 -37.72
N ALA A 591 -11.89 10.70 -37.36
CA ALA A 591 -11.23 9.82 -38.29
C ALA A 591 -12.19 9.41 -39.42
N PRO A 592 -11.93 9.79 -40.70
CA PRO A 592 -12.89 9.59 -41.78
C PRO A 592 -13.33 8.13 -41.96
N VAL A 593 -12.44 7.19 -41.62
CA VAL A 593 -12.72 5.76 -41.73
C VAL A 593 -13.45 5.24 -40.49
N LEU A 594 -13.06 5.70 -39.28
CA LEU A 594 -13.62 5.18 -38.03
C LEU A 594 -15.09 5.59 -37.85
N ARG A 595 -15.43 6.83 -38.22
CA ARG A 595 -16.78 7.41 -38.09
C ARG A 595 -17.37 7.25 -36.69
N LEU A 596 -16.55 7.55 -35.67
CA LEU A 596 -16.90 7.32 -34.27
C LEU A 596 -17.99 8.30 -33.79
N GLU A 597 -17.97 9.56 -34.25
CA GLU A 597 -19.08 10.51 -34.00
C GLU A 597 -20.42 9.94 -34.49
N ASP A 598 -20.48 9.51 -35.76
CA ASP A 598 -21.69 8.90 -36.34
C ASP A 598 -22.11 7.62 -35.60
N PHE A 599 -21.14 6.88 -35.05
CA PHE A 599 -21.42 5.72 -34.20
C PHE A 599 -22.13 6.13 -32.90
N VAL A 600 -21.68 7.17 -32.22
CA VAL A 600 -22.35 7.68 -31.01
C VAL A 600 -23.77 8.14 -31.37
N LEU A 601 -23.91 8.94 -32.43
CA LEU A 601 -25.19 9.51 -32.88
C LEU A 601 -26.23 8.46 -33.29
N ARG A 602 -25.81 7.34 -33.90
CA ARG A 602 -26.71 6.23 -34.25
C ARG A 602 -27.42 5.58 -33.07
N HIS A 603 -27.00 5.87 -31.84
CA HIS A 603 -27.60 5.36 -30.61
C HIS A 603 -28.38 6.44 -29.85
N GLU A 604 -28.77 7.53 -30.51
CA GLU A 604 -29.53 8.65 -29.95
C GLU A 604 -30.74 8.24 -29.10
N ALA A 605 -31.46 7.21 -29.53
CA ALA A 605 -32.70 6.75 -28.90
C ALA A 605 -32.49 5.84 -27.68
N THR A 606 -31.27 5.36 -27.44
CA THR A 606 -31.01 4.36 -26.39
C THR A 606 -29.89 4.76 -25.43
N LEU A 607 -28.95 5.58 -25.88
CA LEU A 607 -27.76 5.94 -25.13
C LEU A 607 -28.12 6.87 -23.95
N ARG A 608 -27.82 6.40 -22.74
CA ARG A 608 -28.11 7.08 -21.46
C ARG A 608 -26.86 7.55 -20.73
N ARG A 609 -25.74 6.87 -20.94
CA ARG A 609 -24.43 7.20 -20.38
C ARG A 609 -23.39 7.26 -21.49
N LEU A 610 -22.65 8.36 -21.54
CA LEU A 610 -21.51 8.56 -22.43
C LEU A 610 -20.30 8.97 -21.59
N GLU A 611 -19.22 8.21 -21.72
CA GLU A 611 -17.94 8.47 -21.09
C GLU A 611 -16.87 8.57 -22.17
N MET A 612 -16.11 9.66 -22.18
CA MET A 612 -15.06 9.90 -23.17
C MET A 612 -13.80 10.39 -22.48
N ARG A 613 -12.78 9.54 -22.40
CA ARG A 613 -11.50 9.84 -21.73
C ARG A 613 -10.40 9.93 -22.77
N GLU A 614 -9.59 10.99 -22.73
CA GLU A 614 -8.45 11.15 -23.64
C GLU A 614 -8.79 11.02 -25.14
N CYS A 615 -10.06 11.12 -25.54
CA CYS A 615 -10.45 11.13 -26.94
C CYS A 615 -9.92 12.39 -27.62
N ARG A 616 -9.51 12.30 -28.89
CA ARG A 616 -8.92 13.40 -29.66
C ARG A 616 -9.62 13.61 -31.00
N LEU A 617 -9.38 14.78 -31.59
CA LEU A 617 -9.64 15.05 -32.99
C LEU A 617 -8.32 14.95 -33.74
N LEU A 618 -8.35 14.36 -34.92
CA LEU A 618 -7.20 14.17 -35.78
C LEU A 618 -6.76 15.50 -36.34
N GLN A 619 -5.55 15.89 -35.94
CA GLN A 619 -4.83 16.94 -36.62
C GLN A 619 -4.31 16.36 -37.94
N CYS A 620 -4.89 16.77 -39.06
CA CYS A 620 -4.35 16.43 -40.37
C CYS A 620 -2.91 16.94 -40.46
N SER A 621 -1.96 16.06 -40.81
CA SER A 621 -0.51 16.29 -40.88
C SER A 621 -0.04 17.42 -41.82
N ASN A 622 -0.96 18.11 -42.48
CA ASN A 622 -0.69 19.22 -43.41
C ASN A 622 -1.06 20.60 -42.84
N ASP A 623 -0.82 20.84 -41.53
CA ASP A 623 -1.10 22.11 -40.84
C ASP A 623 -2.55 22.62 -40.95
N ARG A 624 -3.50 21.72 -41.20
CA ARG A 624 -4.93 22.07 -41.18
C ARG A 624 -5.52 21.61 -39.86
N PHE A 625 -6.07 22.57 -39.12
CA PHE A 625 -6.96 22.38 -37.98
C PHE A 625 -7.94 21.22 -38.26
N PRO A 626 -8.38 20.48 -37.22
CA PRO A 626 -9.40 19.46 -37.39
C PRO A 626 -10.58 20.06 -38.16
N ALA A 627 -11.22 19.26 -39.01
CA ALA A 627 -12.25 19.77 -39.91
C ALA A 627 -13.40 20.45 -39.16
N ARG A 628 -13.61 20.05 -37.90
CA ARG A 628 -14.63 20.57 -36.98
C ARG A 628 -14.02 20.67 -35.56
N PRO A 629 -14.27 21.75 -34.81
CA PRO A 629 -13.84 21.86 -33.42
C PRO A 629 -14.69 21.00 -32.48
N TRP A 630 -14.21 20.74 -31.26
CA TRP A 630 -14.95 19.99 -30.25
C TRP A 630 -16.28 20.65 -29.89
N ALA A 631 -16.32 21.99 -29.86
CA ALA A 631 -17.54 22.75 -29.62
C ALA A 631 -18.69 22.34 -30.56
N GLU A 632 -18.41 22.17 -31.86
CA GLU A 632 -19.42 21.78 -32.84
C GLU A 632 -19.92 20.34 -32.63
N ILE A 633 -19.02 19.44 -32.21
CA ILE A 633 -19.37 18.04 -31.89
C ILE A 633 -20.27 17.99 -30.65
N PHE A 634 -19.92 18.74 -29.59
CA PHE A 634 -20.71 18.80 -28.37
C PHE A 634 -22.09 19.41 -28.61
N GLU A 635 -22.19 20.47 -29.42
CA GLU A 635 -23.48 21.03 -29.84
C GLU A 635 -24.32 20.01 -30.63
N GLY A 636 -23.68 19.24 -31.51
CA GLY A 636 -24.31 18.11 -32.20
C GLY A 636 -24.88 17.09 -31.21
N PHE A 637 -24.08 16.66 -30.23
CA PHE A 637 -24.49 15.70 -29.19
C PHE A 637 -25.62 16.23 -28.30
N VAL A 638 -25.59 17.50 -27.91
CA VAL A 638 -26.67 18.14 -27.13
C VAL A 638 -28.02 17.96 -27.83
N ASN A 639 -28.05 18.22 -29.14
CA ASN A 639 -29.29 18.18 -29.92
C ASN A 639 -29.72 16.76 -30.27
N ALA A 640 -28.75 15.89 -30.61
CA ALA A 640 -29.02 14.56 -31.13
C ALA A 640 -29.15 13.48 -30.06
N LEU A 641 -28.68 13.67 -28.82
CA LEU A 641 -28.73 12.64 -27.77
C LEU A 641 -29.75 12.98 -26.66
N PRO A 642 -31.07 13.00 -26.93
CA PRO A 642 -32.08 13.43 -25.96
C PRO A 642 -32.17 12.52 -24.74
N GLU A 643 -31.81 11.23 -24.88
CA GLU A 643 -31.93 10.22 -23.84
C GLU A 643 -30.75 10.21 -22.84
N LEU A 644 -29.70 10.99 -23.12
CA LEU A 644 -28.46 11.03 -22.36
C LEU A 644 -28.66 11.73 -21.01
N VAL A 645 -28.30 11.04 -19.92
CA VAL A 645 -28.46 11.48 -18.52
C VAL A 645 -27.19 11.40 -17.69
N GLU A 646 -26.17 10.69 -18.18
CA GLU A 646 -24.86 10.62 -17.55
C GLU A 646 -23.78 10.96 -18.57
N LEU A 647 -22.94 11.93 -18.23
CA LEU A 647 -21.83 12.39 -19.07
C LEU A 647 -20.56 12.50 -18.23
N ASP A 648 -19.53 11.74 -18.61
CA ASP A 648 -18.20 11.83 -18.01
C ASP A 648 -17.15 12.13 -19.09
N ILE A 649 -16.79 13.41 -19.20
CA ILE A 649 -15.71 13.88 -20.07
C ILE A 649 -14.77 14.72 -19.20
N PRO A 650 -13.58 14.22 -18.84
CA PRO A 650 -12.60 15.00 -18.11
C PRO A 650 -12.07 16.13 -19.01
N PRO A 651 -11.77 17.32 -18.45
CA PRO A 651 -11.17 18.40 -19.22
C PRO A 651 -9.81 17.97 -19.77
N GLN A 652 -9.52 18.30 -21.03
CA GLN A 652 -8.24 18.00 -21.68
C GLN A 652 -7.49 19.29 -22.00
N PRO A 653 -6.62 19.78 -21.11
CA PRO A 653 -6.07 21.13 -21.18
C PRO A 653 -5.09 21.34 -22.35
N GLU A 654 -4.55 20.29 -22.94
CA GLU A 654 -3.47 20.42 -23.93
C GLU A 654 -3.96 20.68 -25.36
N SER A 655 -5.26 20.55 -25.64
CA SER A 655 -5.78 20.60 -27.02
C SER A 655 -7.07 21.39 -27.23
N TRP A 656 -7.69 21.89 -26.16
CA TRP A 656 -8.99 22.56 -26.23
C TRP A 656 -8.85 24.07 -26.35
N GLU A 657 -9.66 24.64 -27.23
CA GLU A 657 -9.87 26.09 -27.27
C GLU A 657 -10.86 26.49 -26.16
N PRO A 658 -10.85 27.76 -25.69
CA PRO A 658 -11.80 28.22 -24.68
C PRO A 658 -13.27 27.98 -25.05
N SER A 659 -13.59 28.03 -26.35
CA SER A 659 -14.91 27.68 -26.89
C SER A 659 -15.30 26.22 -26.65
N ASP A 660 -14.35 25.29 -26.68
CA ASP A 660 -14.59 23.87 -26.44
C ASP A 660 -14.93 23.61 -24.96
N GLU A 661 -14.26 24.31 -24.04
CA GLU A 661 -14.56 24.26 -22.60
C GLU A 661 -15.96 24.82 -22.29
N GLU A 662 -16.32 25.93 -22.92
CA GLU A 662 -17.65 26.54 -22.79
C GLU A 662 -18.74 25.58 -23.32
N ALA A 663 -18.51 25.01 -24.51
CA ALA A 663 -19.43 24.05 -25.12
C ALA A 663 -19.58 22.78 -24.28
N LEU A 664 -18.50 22.23 -23.71
CA LEU A 664 -18.59 21.08 -22.81
C LEU A 664 -19.35 21.44 -21.52
N THR A 665 -19.12 22.62 -20.97
CA THR A 665 -19.83 23.10 -19.77
C THR A 665 -21.32 23.20 -20.04
N SER A 666 -21.70 23.76 -21.19
CA SER A 666 -23.09 23.81 -21.67
C SER A 666 -23.67 22.40 -21.82
N PHE A 667 -22.94 21.48 -22.44
CA PHE A 667 -23.38 20.09 -22.62
C PHE A 667 -23.61 19.38 -21.29
N LYS A 668 -22.66 19.49 -20.34
CA LYS A 668 -22.81 18.95 -18.98
C LYS A 668 -24.04 19.51 -18.26
N ALA A 669 -24.30 20.81 -18.38
CA ALA A 669 -25.47 21.45 -17.78
C ALA A 669 -26.78 20.89 -18.34
N VAL A 670 -26.87 20.70 -19.67
CA VAL A 670 -28.05 20.09 -20.31
C VAL A 670 -28.27 18.66 -19.83
N VAL A 671 -27.21 17.84 -19.74
CA VAL A 671 -27.31 16.45 -19.28
C VAL A 671 -27.75 16.37 -17.81
N GLU A 672 -27.21 17.20 -16.93
CA GLU A 672 -27.62 17.24 -15.52
C GLU A 672 -29.07 17.74 -15.33
N ALA A 673 -29.54 18.65 -16.18
CA ALA A 673 -30.95 19.04 -16.21
C ALA A 673 -31.87 17.86 -16.59
N ARG A 674 -31.49 17.09 -17.63
CA ARG A 674 -32.22 15.88 -18.05
C ARG A 674 -32.24 14.82 -16.95
N LYS A 675 -31.10 14.58 -16.30
CA LYS A 675 -30.97 13.67 -15.16
C LYS A 675 -31.89 14.07 -14.01
N SER A 676 -31.91 15.36 -13.66
CA SER A 676 -32.78 15.91 -12.61
C SER A 676 -34.26 15.75 -12.95
N GLN A 677 -34.65 16.01 -14.20
CA GLN A 677 -36.03 15.83 -14.66
C GLN A 677 -36.47 14.36 -14.52
N ARG A 678 -35.64 13.40 -14.94
CA ARG A 678 -35.98 11.97 -14.81
C ARG A 678 -36.08 11.51 -13.36
N LEU A 679 -35.27 12.05 -12.46
CA LEU A 679 -35.37 11.76 -11.03
C LEU A 679 -36.67 12.28 -10.40
N LEU A 680 -37.33 13.27 -11.00
CA LEU A 680 -38.64 13.77 -10.56
C LEU A 680 -39.81 12.96 -11.14
N GLU A 681 -39.60 12.27 -12.28
CA GLU A 681 -40.62 11.43 -12.93
C GLU A 681 -40.74 10.03 -12.30
N VAL A 682 -39.69 9.56 -11.61
CA VAL A 682 -39.62 8.28 -10.89
C VAL A 682 -40.08 8.47 -9.44
#